data_AF-A0A850KM70-F1
#
_entry.id   AF-A0A850KM70-F1
#
_cell.length_a   1.000
_cell.length_b   1.000
_cell.length_c   1.000
_cell.angle_alpha   90.00
_cell.angle_beta   90.00
_cell.angle_gamma   90.00
#
_symmetry.space_group_name_H-M   'P 1'
#
loop_
_entity.id
_entity.type
_entity.pdbx_description
1 polymer ?
#
loop_
_entity_poly.entity_id
_entity_poly.type
_entity_poly.pdbx_seq_one_letter_code
_entity_poly.pdbx_strand_id
1 'polypeptide(L)'
;MASDDMPELGAGADAKYPSYRYPKWIPPQAFARQDGIFNAKISPDGSHMIAAYPEQGSVFLRVEATEPEEKEKHLWFRTDSEGLQNVHWLDNERVIVESKRWRFDRRSGFYPSIVIQVFLRNQQSAQMVKQFHMRGRDALIDDVILHTLPDDPNHILITASPDEKNSPAVYKLNVNSGAMTLIENRQKGISVWLSDHAGNVRFGYGADGDKLNIVARTAPGGSWKNISNNALFKFGQFFPVMFDFDNRHMVVRSAVANGRFAYYLLDLAEGRIANKVYEHPNVDVLDIEASYSQNKLLAVTYVDDRLKRHFLDDEYKRLFAMIEKALPERSNYVLSQSDDGRYILIKSLSDRYPGVIYRLDTRTNEMEIVKEINRALNPRLLSPMKRINYFARDGLEVPAYLTRPLSPSGQLLPAIVLPHGGPLSRDTAEYDRMVQFLASRGYIVFQPNYRGSTGYSFEYQSLGYGQWGGKIQEDIEDAAKYLIAEGIADPDRICLIGQTTFDSYSALFGLLKTPELFKCGVSVAPIPDLKNYLKSVRFWGGAEAESAILGNRKSKELKKLSPLNLAEKLSRPLMIVYGGNDWLIPTKDIIKIDEKLKKSSAKVDFLLYKHEGHGITSTNVRVDFYTRLEKFLAEHIGSPDQSAFQLKKIRQDTEVTKQAIAKRAQVLADDELLDRCLPKHYEPFFLVVESELKQRLEFCKSYLQDADTAISAEIKLNILITQAKLSYLDGDLDSSMLFVSEADTILKKYGNTFLSTAENLSVRVLQSLHNYDKGQSQLALEEAFALATEFPDFTNAQDLLIRISQKERVWPKLMTALRNKSAVVPDGHLYEVYIQNLMQLKQYEDVKKAVEGYLAVTPDPLIIGFLLEAYIEAELMLENLDTAKLLLDALDAPEKNTTILEKTFPNTDKLTLKSFGSHLRSRDDENVRLLKTLYYYKVDQPEKALELTPAEIVTCASMPCWQVDLHFLKHAEDEGEVERLSSYIERLKPRLDRPRAWQSDKWHKHLVLTLPAKPLDALLKRKGKPKFLYSQEGTGNRIMLSFEPQAATDSYDFWQTLYEKALEIAREKGAKSFGIIGRDIGVDMFQLHINGGKYSRALSDQAKIEIRLIFDDTMDYKQAGQNWLLHPVN
;
A
#
# COMPACT_ATOMS: atom_id res chain seq x y z
N MET A 1 17.73 -59.81 34.59
CA MET A 1 16.72 -60.89 34.51
C MET A 1 15.39 -60.16 34.33
N ALA A 2 14.79 -60.02 33.15
CA ALA A 2 14.53 -61.03 32.10
C ALA A 2 13.58 -62.12 32.62
N SER A 3 12.47 -62.47 31.94
CA SER A 3 11.78 -61.85 30.78
C SER A 3 10.31 -62.39 30.72
N ASP A 4 9.45 -62.29 29.69
CA ASP A 4 9.54 -61.90 28.26
C ASP A 4 8.15 -61.49 27.68
N ASP A 5 8.03 -61.44 26.35
CA ASP A 5 6.80 -61.58 25.51
C ASP A 5 5.71 -60.47 25.47
N MET A 6 5.74 -59.72 24.36
CA MET A 6 4.58 -59.28 23.56
C MET A 6 4.40 -60.25 22.37
N PRO A 7 3.35 -60.19 21.50
CA PRO A 7 2.28 -59.17 21.37
C PRO A 7 0.84 -59.71 21.21
N GLU A 8 -0.15 -58.82 21.37
CA GLU A 8 -1.25 -58.70 20.38
C GLU A 8 -1.92 -57.30 20.44
N LEU A 9 -2.30 -56.73 19.29
CA LEU A 9 -2.77 -55.34 19.18
C LEU A 9 -4.30 -55.23 19.05
N GLY A 10 -4.98 -55.15 20.19
CA GLY A 10 -6.38 -54.70 20.27
C GLY A 10 -6.48 -53.21 20.59
N ALA A 11 -6.63 -52.36 19.57
CA ALA A 11 -6.59 -50.91 19.73
C ALA A 11 -7.79 -50.34 20.52
N GLY A 12 -7.53 -49.85 21.73
CA GLY A 12 -8.44 -49.01 22.51
C GLY A 12 -7.92 -47.56 22.64
N ALA A 13 -8.86 -46.64 22.88
CA ALA A 13 -8.67 -45.24 23.30
C ALA A 13 -7.94 -44.24 22.34
N ASP A 14 -8.75 -43.36 21.74
CA ASP A 14 -8.52 -41.91 21.56
C ASP A 14 -7.07 -41.36 21.45
N ALA A 15 -6.42 -41.58 20.30
CA ALA A 15 -5.11 -40.99 19.95
C ALA A 15 -5.21 -39.78 18.98
N LYS A 16 -5.74 -38.66 19.49
CA LYS A 16 -5.65 -37.27 18.97
C LYS A 16 -5.02 -37.04 17.58
N TYR A 17 -5.85 -36.76 16.57
CA TYR A 17 -5.43 -35.95 15.43
C TYR A 17 -4.94 -34.56 15.89
N PRO A 18 -3.92 -33.95 15.25
CA PRO A 18 -3.59 -32.55 15.47
C PRO A 18 -4.74 -31.67 14.99
N SER A 19 -5.48 -31.09 15.93
CA SER A 19 -6.65 -30.27 15.60
C SER A 19 -6.22 -29.04 14.81
N TYR A 20 -6.76 -28.86 13.60
CA TYR A 20 -6.77 -27.59 12.89
C TYR A 20 -7.41 -26.53 13.80
N ARG A 21 -6.57 -25.75 14.48
CA ARG A 21 -7.03 -24.59 15.25
C ARG A 21 -7.33 -23.47 14.29
N TYR A 22 -8.55 -23.49 13.73
CA TYR A 22 -9.23 -22.25 13.41
C TYR A 22 -9.04 -21.30 14.60
N PRO A 23 -8.59 -20.05 14.39
CA PRO A 23 -8.46 -19.11 15.49
C PRO A 23 -9.81 -19.00 16.19
N LYS A 24 -9.80 -18.83 17.52
CA LYS A 24 -11.01 -18.85 18.35
C LYS A 24 -12.07 -17.81 17.91
N TRP A 25 -11.63 -16.85 17.10
CA TRP A 25 -12.37 -15.75 16.51
C TRP A 25 -11.87 -15.52 15.08
N ILE A 26 -12.72 -14.96 14.20
CA ILE A 26 -12.25 -14.32 12.96
C ILE A 26 -11.21 -13.24 13.34
N PRO A 27 -9.99 -13.21 12.78
CA PRO A 27 -8.94 -12.28 13.23
C PRO A 27 -9.30 -10.81 12.91
N PRO A 28 -8.90 -9.83 13.75
CA PRO A 28 -9.11 -8.40 13.46
C PRO A 28 -8.64 -7.97 12.07
N GLN A 29 -7.55 -8.58 11.59
CA GLN A 29 -6.99 -8.42 10.25
C GLN A 29 -8.01 -8.72 9.14
N ALA A 30 -8.79 -9.80 9.25
CA ALA A 30 -9.77 -10.16 8.23
C ALA A 30 -10.86 -9.09 8.09
N PHE A 31 -11.31 -8.48 9.19
CA PHE A 31 -12.20 -7.31 9.11
C PHE A 31 -11.47 -6.07 8.60
N ALA A 32 -10.27 -5.79 9.10
CA ALA A 32 -9.57 -4.54 8.83
C ALA A 32 -9.13 -4.36 7.36
N ARG A 33 -8.96 -5.45 6.61
CA ARG A 33 -8.58 -5.45 5.18
C ARG A 33 -9.44 -4.51 4.33
N GLN A 34 -8.80 -3.94 3.32
CA GLN A 34 -9.38 -3.20 2.20
C GLN A 34 -8.95 -3.90 0.90
N ASP A 35 -9.43 -5.12 0.65
CA ASP A 35 -9.07 -5.86 -0.58
C ASP A 35 -9.80 -5.31 -1.82
N GLY A 36 -10.95 -4.66 -1.62
CA GLY A 36 -11.86 -4.17 -2.66
C GLY A 36 -11.41 -2.89 -3.38
N ILE A 37 -11.96 -2.71 -4.58
CA ILE A 37 -11.73 -1.54 -5.44
C ILE A 37 -12.83 -0.48 -5.27
N PHE A 38 -12.53 0.74 -5.69
CA PHE A 38 -13.46 1.87 -5.75
C PHE A 38 -13.29 2.65 -7.07
N ASN A 39 -14.18 3.61 -7.35
CA ASN A 39 -14.22 4.38 -8.60
C ASN A 39 -14.12 3.53 -9.88
N ALA A 40 -14.70 2.32 -9.85
CA ALA A 40 -14.71 1.40 -10.98
C ALA A 40 -15.69 1.89 -12.05
N LYS A 41 -15.19 2.20 -13.26
CA LYS A 41 -15.98 2.72 -14.39
C LYS A 41 -15.56 2.11 -15.72
N ILE A 42 -16.56 1.78 -16.55
CA ILE A 42 -16.41 1.26 -17.91
C ILE A 42 -16.27 2.40 -18.93
N SER A 43 -15.52 2.17 -20.01
CA SER A 43 -15.36 3.10 -21.14
C SER A 43 -16.65 3.25 -21.96
N PRO A 44 -16.84 4.36 -22.68
CA PRO A 44 -18.04 4.57 -23.51
C PRO A 44 -18.34 3.40 -24.47
N ASP A 45 -17.31 2.85 -25.13
CA ASP A 45 -17.42 1.67 -26.01
C ASP A 45 -17.52 0.31 -25.30
N GLY A 46 -17.45 0.27 -23.98
CA GLY A 46 -17.47 -0.98 -23.21
C GLY A 46 -16.20 -1.83 -23.27
N SER A 47 -15.16 -1.42 -24.01
CA SER A 47 -13.94 -2.21 -24.24
C SER A 47 -13.01 -2.29 -23.02
N HIS A 48 -13.06 -1.29 -22.13
CA HIS A 48 -12.16 -1.16 -20.99
C HIS A 48 -12.90 -0.80 -19.70
N MET A 49 -12.29 -1.14 -18.57
CA MET A 49 -12.64 -0.68 -17.23
C MET A 49 -11.42 -0.01 -16.61
N ILE A 50 -11.63 1.09 -15.88
CA ILE A 50 -10.65 1.62 -14.93
C ILE A 50 -11.19 1.45 -13.51
N ALA A 51 -10.33 1.13 -12.55
CA ALA A 51 -10.69 1.11 -11.13
C ALA A 51 -9.52 1.50 -10.22
N ALA A 52 -9.83 1.93 -9.00
CA ALA A 52 -8.87 2.29 -7.97
C ALA A 52 -8.62 1.14 -6.98
N TYR A 53 -7.35 0.77 -6.81
CA TYR A 53 -6.83 -0.31 -6.00
C TYR A 53 -6.02 0.27 -4.82
N PRO A 54 -6.43 0.07 -3.56
CA PRO A 54 -5.63 0.46 -2.40
C PRO A 54 -4.53 -0.58 -2.11
N GLU A 55 -3.25 -0.18 -2.18
CA GLU A 55 -2.12 -1.04 -1.85
C GLU A 55 -1.08 -0.31 -0.99
N GLN A 56 -0.64 -0.95 0.10
CA GLN A 56 0.44 -0.48 0.99
C GLN A 56 0.32 1.00 1.44
N GLY A 57 -0.91 1.51 1.60
CA GLY A 57 -1.17 2.90 1.98
C GLY A 57 -1.12 3.92 0.83
N SER A 58 -0.93 3.48 -0.41
CA SER A 58 -1.13 4.27 -1.62
C SER A 58 -2.40 3.82 -2.37
N VAL A 59 -2.89 4.66 -3.29
CA VAL A 59 -3.95 4.29 -4.24
C VAL A 59 -3.35 4.19 -5.62
N PHE A 60 -3.58 3.06 -6.28
CA PHE A 60 -3.22 2.82 -7.67
C PHE A 60 -4.49 2.88 -8.53
N LEU A 61 -4.38 3.45 -9.72
CA LEU A 61 -5.37 3.21 -10.77
C LEU A 61 -4.84 2.08 -11.67
N ARG A 62 -5.75 1.21 -12.12
CA ARG A 62 -5.46 0.15 -13.08
C ARG A 62 -6.52 0.20 -14.17
N VAL A 63 -6.06 0.21 -15.43
CA VAL A 63 -6.92 0.05 -16.61
C VAL A 63 -6.81 -1.40 -17.08
N GLU A 64 -7.95 -1.98 -17.43
CA GLU A 64 -8.12 -3.39 -17.79
C GLU A 64 -9.06 -3.50 -18.99
N ALA A 65 -8.71 -4.32 -19.99
CA ALA A 65 -9.67 -4.71 -21.02
C ALA A 65 -10.83 -5.50 -20.39
N THR A 66 -12.05 -5.29 -20.88
CA THR A 66 -13.21 -6.04 -20.37
C THR A 66 -13.23 -7.47 -20.91
N GLU A 67 -12.76 -7.70 -22.14
CA GLU A 67 -12.75 -9.03 -22.75
C GLU A 67 -11.54 -9.90 -22.35
N PRO A 68 -11.72 -11.22 -22.13
CA PRO A 68 -10.68 -12.10 -21.58
C PRO A 68 -9.38 -12.15 -22.41
N GLU A 69 -9.50 -12.11 -23.74
CA GLU A 69 -8.40 -12.31 -24.68
C GLU A 69 -7.37 -11.17 -24.69
N GLU A 70 -7.73 -9.98 -24.18
CA GLU A 70 -6.83 -8.82 -24.11
C GLU A 70 -6.30 -8.53 -22.68
N LYS A 71 -6.61 -9.38 -21.69
CA LYS A 71 -6.36 -9.09 -20.26
C LYS A 71 -4.88 -8.93 -19.88
N GLU A 72 -3.90 -9.33 -20.69
CA GLU A 72 -2.47 -9.25 -20.32
C GLU A 72 -1.91 -7.81 -20.22
N LYS A 73 -2.57 -6.80 -20.81
CA LYS A 73 -2.06 -5.40 -20.84
C LYS A 73 -2.51 -4.59 -19.63
N HIS A 74 -1.96 -4.87 -18.46
CA HIS A 74 -2.22 -4.08 -17.24
C HIS A 74 -1.31 -2.85 -17.15
N LEU A 75 -1.91 -1.66 -17.16
CA LEU A 75 -1.20 -0.42 -16.87
C LEU A 75 -1.54 0.05 -15.44
N TRP A 76 -0.51 0.05 -14.60
CA TRP A 76 -0.57 0.41 -13.18
C TRP A 76 -0.06 1.83 -12.97
N PHE A 77 -0.89 2.66 -12.33
CA PHE A 77 -0.59 4.06 -12.06
C PHE A 77 -0.59 4.30 -10.56
N ARG A 78 0.58 4.51 -9.95
CA ARG A 78 0.61 5.03 -8.58
C ARG A 78 0.08 6.46 -8.61
N THR A 79 -1.07 6.71 -8.01
CA THR A 79 -1.51 8.09 -7.79
C THR A 79 -0.62 8.71 -6.72
N ASP A 80 -0.06 9.88 -6.99
CA ASP A 80 0.75 10.67 -6.04
C ASP A 80 -0.15 11.53 -5.12
N SER A 81 -1.39 11.06 -4.92
CA SER A 81 -2.44 11.70 -4.15
C SER A 81 -2.95 10.79 -3.05
N GLU A 82 -2.59 11.15 -1.82
CA GLU A 82 -3.54 11.08 -0.71
C GLU A 82 -4.82 11.83 -1.16
N GLY A 83 -5.94 11.10 -1.33
CA GLY A 83 -7.25 11.69 -1.67
C GLY A 83 -7.65 11.71 -3.15
N LEU A 84 -7.49 10.60 -3.90
CA LEU A 84 -8.27 10.38 -5.14
C LEU A 84 -9.78 10.63 -4.86
N GLN A 85 -10.45 11.45 -5.67
CA GLN A 85 -11.89 11.74 -5.55
C GLN A 85 -12.69 10.99 -6.60
N ASN A 86 -12.48 11.32 -7.88
CA ASN A 86 -13.28 10.79 -8.98
C ASN A 86 -12.43 10.49 -10.23
N VAL A 87 -13.00 9.74 -11.16
CA VAL A 87 -12.37 9.26 -12.40
C VAL A 87 -13.42 9.34 -13.51
N HIS A 88 -13.09 9.87 -14.68
CA HIS A 88 -14.05 10.08 -15.77
C HIS A 88 -13.41 9.69 -17.10
N TRP A 89 -14.05 8.81 -17.86
CA TRP A 89 -13.71 8.64 -19.27
C TRP A 89 -14.14 9.91 -20.03
N LEU A 90 -13.22 10.47 -20.83
CA LEU A 90 -13.48 11.59 -21.74
C LEU A 90 -13.77 11.09 -23.15
N ASP A 91 -13.12 9.99 -23.52
CA ASP A 91 -13.39 9.13 -24.68
C ASP A 91 -12.84 7.73 -24.35
N ASN A 92 -12.72 6.83 -25.32
CA ASN A 92 -12.23 5.46 -25.08
C ASN A 92 -10.71 5.37 -24.81
N GLU A 93 -9.93 6.40 -25.14
CA GLU A 93 -8.47 6.47 -24.94
C GLU A 93 -8.07 7.32 -23.72
N ARG A 94 -8.87 8.32 -23.34
CA ARG A 94 -8.50 9.34 -22.34
C ARG A 94 -9.35 9.31 -21.09
N VAL A 95 -8.67 9.29 -19.95
CA VAL A 95 -9.27 9.32 -18.61
C VAL A 95 -8.84 10.59 -17.88
N ILE A 96 -9.80 11.34 -17.36
CA ILE A 96 -9.59 12.41 -16.40
C ILE A 96 -9.63 11.82 -14.99
N VAL A 97 -8.69 12.23 -14.14
CA VAL A 97 -8.61 11.85 -12.73
C VAL A 97 -8.62 13.12 -11.88
N GLU A 98 -9.48 13.14 -10.87
CA GLU A 98 -9.57 14.23 -9.91
C GLU A 98 -9.05 13.78 -8.53
N SER A 99 -8.07 14.50 -7.99
CA SER A 99 -7.44 14.19 -6.69
C SER A 99 -7.32 15.43 -5.79
N LYS A 100 -7.72 15.30 -4.52
CA LYS A 100 -7.87 16.37 -3.52
C LYS A 100 -6.82 16.25 -2.42
N ARG A 101 -5.69 16.94 -2.60
CA ARG A 101 -4.49 16.85 -1.77
C ARG A 101 -4.50 17.89 -0.65
N TRP A 102 -4.33 17.48 0.60
CA TRP A 102 -4.28 18.42 1.72
C TRP A 102 -2.93 19.14 1.80
N ARG A 103 -2.98 20.45 2.02
CA ARG A 103 -1.83 21.35 2.21
C ARG A 103 -1.99 22.13 3.51
N PHE A 104 -0.89 22.56 4.10
CA PHE A 104 -0.88 23.40 5.30
C PHE A 104 -0.15 24.73 5.04
N ASP A 105 -0.73 25.86 5.44
CA ASP A 105 -0.02 27.13 5.51
C ASP A 105 -0.30 27.88 6.84
N ARG A 106 0.65 28.73 7.27
CA ARG A 106 0.59 29.43 8.58
C ARG A 106 -0.50 30.50 8.71
N ARG A 107 -1.14 30.95 7.63
CA ARG A 107 -2.28 31.87 7.64
C ARG A 107 -3.61 31.13 7.60
N SER A 108 -3.69 30.06 6.80
CA SER A 108 -4.95 29.37 6.49
C SER A 108 -5.19 28.12 7.36
N GLY A 109 -4.15 27.51 7.92
CA GLY A 109 -4.21 26.17 8.48
C GLY A 109 -4.13 25.12 7.37
N PHE A 110 -4.83 23.99 7.55
CA PHE A 110 -5.02 23.02 6.47
C PHE A 110 -6.03 23.52 5.43
N TYR A 111 -5.83 23.16 4.16
CA TYR A 111 -6.75 23.41 3.04
C TYR A 111 -6.48 22.41 1.90
N PRO A 112 -7.50 21.95 1.15
CA PRO A 112 -7.28 21.05 0.04
C PRO A 112 -6.88 21.79 -1.25
N SER A 113 -6.12 21.10 -2.08
CA SER A 113 -5.87 21.45 -3.48
C SER A 113 -6.44 20.37 -4.37
N ILE A 114 -7.32 20.73 -5.31
CA ILE A 114 -7.79 19.79 -6.33
C ILE A 114 -6.83 19.82 -7.52
N VAL A 115 -6.43 18.63 -7.95
CA VAL A 115 -5.56 18.39 -9.10
C VAL A 115 -6.36 17.60 -10.13
N ILE A 116 -6.42 18.14 -11.35
CA ILE A 116 -6.99 17.48 -12.52
C ILE A 116 -5.83 16.96 -13.36
N GLN A 117 -5.81 15.66 -13.58
CA GLN A 117 -4.82 14.95 -14.39
C GLN A 117 -5.53 14.25 -15.55
N VAL A 118 -4.88 14.16 -16.70
CA VAL A 118 -5.33 13.37 -17.86
C VAL A 118 -4.33 12.26 -18.13
N PHE A 119 -4.88 11.07 -18.33
CA PHE A 119 -4.16 9.84 -18.62
C PHE A 119 -4.59 9.37 -20.01
N LEU A 120 -3.63 8.91 -20.80
CA LEU A 120 -3.88 8.08 -21.98
C LEU A 120 -3.87 6.62 -21.52
N ARG A 121 -4.91 5.84 -21.82
CA ARG A 121 -5.07 4.46 -21.32
C ARG A 121 -3.88 3.55 -21.63
N ASN A 122 -3.10 3.90 -22.65
CA ASN A 122 -1.96 3.16 -23.20
C ASN A 122 -0.57 3.70 -22.78
N GLN A 123 -0.48 4.69 -21.88
CA GLN A 123 0.79 5.27 -21.40
C GLN A 123 0.87 5.20 -19.87
N GLN A 124 2.04 4.98 -19.27
CA GLN A 124 2.21 4.90 -17.80
C GLN A 124 2.27 6.26 -17.07
N SER A 125 2.25 7.38 -17.80
CA SER A 125 2.40 8.74 -17.27
C SER A 125 1.09 9.53 -17.30
N ALA A 126 0.87 10.32 -16.25
CA ALA A 126 -0.20 11.31 -16.17
C ALA A 126 0.28 12.67 -16.67
N GLN A 127 -0.48 13.33 -17.55
CA GLN A 127 -0.31 14.76 -17.76
C GLN A 127 -1.08 15.51 -16.65
N MET A 128 -0.38 16.29 -15.82
CA MET A 128 -1.06 17.25 -14.95
C MET A 128 -1.62 18.40 -15.79
N VAL A 129 -2.95 18.51 -15.85
CA VAL A 129 -3.65 19.54 -16.61
C VAL A 129 -3.81 20.81 -15.78
N LYS A 130 -4.20 20.64 -14.51
CA LYS A 130 -4.42 21.78 -13.60
C LYS A 130 -4.30 21.41 -12.13
N GLN A 131 -3.90 22.38 -11.32
CA GLN A 131 -4.07 22.37 -9.87
C GLN A 131 -4.75 23.67 -9.43
N PHE A 132 -5.72 23.55 -8.53
CA PHE A 132 -6.41 24.63 -7.85
C PHE A 132 -6.15 24.55 -6.35
N HIS A 133 -6.02 25.68 -5.68
CA HIS A 133 -6.04 25.76 -4.21
C HIS A 133 -7.46 26.16 -3.80
N MET A 134 -8.07 25.40 -2.90
CA MET A 134 -9.44 25.66 -2.43
C MET A 134 -9.42 26.22 -1.02
N ARG A 135 -10.39 27.09 -0.70
CA ARG A 135 -10.59 27.64 0.64
C ARG A 135 -12.08 27.77 0.94
N GLY A 136 -12.41 27.87 2.23
CA GLY A 136 -13.78 28.04 2.71
C GLY A 136 -14.74 26.99 2.19
N ARG A 137 -15.91 27.43 1.71
CA ARG A 137 -16.95 26.54 1.16
C ARG A 137 -16.50 25.76 -0.07
N ASP A 138 -15.58 26.32 -0.86
CA ASP A 138 -15.18 25.69 -2.11
C ASP A 138 -14.38 24.39 -1.85
N ALA A 139 -13.77 24.25 -0.66
CA ALA A 139 -13.11 23.02 -0.21
C ALA A 139 -14.07 21.84 0.05
N LEU A 140 -15.39 22.09 0.14
CA LEU A 140 -16.45 21.08 0.26
C LEU A 140 -17.09 20.71 -1.09
N ILE A 141 -16.47 21.10 -2.21
CA ILE A 141 -16.82 20.55 -3.53
C ILE A 141 -16.12 19.18 -3.67
N ASP A 142 -16.88 18.13 -3.97
CA ASP A 142 -16.39 16.75 -4.05
C ASP A 142 -16.13 16.27 -5.49
N ASP A 143 -16.62 17.01 -6.48
CA ASP A 143 -16.35 16.85 -7.91
C ASP A 143 -16.39 18.25 -8.54
N VAL A 144 -15.32 18.68 -9.21
CA VAL A 144 -15.30 20.00 -9.88
C VAL A 144 -15.78 19.95 -11.33
N ILE A 145 -15.97 18.77 -11.93
CA ILE A 145 -16.35 18.60 -13.34
C ILE A 145 -17.86 18.77 -13.48
N LEU A 146 -18.25 19.89 -14.09
CA LEU A 146 -19.65 20.23 -14.35
C LEU A 146 -20.22 19.48 -15.56
N HIS A 147 -19.40 19.28 -16.60
CA HIS A 147 -19.80 18.63 -17.85
C HIS A 147 -18.57 18.18 -18.65
N THR A 148 -18.61 16.99 -19.24
CA THR A 148 -17.49 16.40 -20.01
C THR A 148 -17.40 16.89 -21.46
N LEU A 149 -18.42 17.59 -21.98
CA LEU A 149 -18.49 18.11 -23.36
C LEU A 149 -18.12 17.05 -24.44
N PRO A 150 -18.90 15.97 -24.62
CA PRO A 150 -18.58 14.91 -25.59
C PRO A 150 -18.39 15.42 -27.03
N ASP A 151 -19.11 16.47 -27.43
CA ASP A 151 -18.98 17.12 -28.76
C ASP A 151 -17.73 18.02 -28.90
N ASP A 152 -17.03 18.34 -27.80
CA ASP A 152 -15.76 19.08 -27.80
C ASP A 152 -14.74 18.36 -26.90
N PRO A 153 -14.21 17.20 -27.34
CA PRO A 153 -13.37 16.33 -26.53
C PRO A 153 -11.99 16.94 -26.19
N ASN A 154 -11.71 18.19 -26.56
CA ASN A 154 -10.53 18.92 -26.13
C ASN A 154 -10.78 19.79 -24.88
N HIS A 155 -12.02 19.82 -24.38
CA HIS A 155 -12.42 20.67 -23.27
C HIS A 155 -13.38 19.97 -22.30
N ILE A 156 -13.44 20.47 -21.06
CA ILE A 156 -14.48 20.15 -20.09
C ILE A 156 -14.98 21.45 -19.43
N LEU A 157 -16.18 21.43 -18.86
CA LEU A 157 -16.63 22.47 -17.94
C LEU A 157 -16.28 22.11 -16.51
N ILE A 158 -15.72 23.07 -15.77
CA ILE A 158 -15.39 22.92 -14.34
C ILE A 158 -15.93 24.09 -13.51
N THR A 159 -16.25 23.82 -12.25
CA THR A 159 -16.51 24.85 -11.24
C THR A 159 -15.24 25.13 -10.43
N ALA A 160 -14.84 26.40 -10.32
CA ALA A 160 -13.61 26.77 -9.61
C ALA A 160 -13.63 28.18 -9.02
N SER A 161 -12.86 28.38 -7.96
CA SER A 161 -12.57 29.69 -7.33
C SER A 161 -11.06 29.98 -7.29
N PRO A 162 -10.39 30.20 -8.44
CA PRO A 162 -8.94 30.41 -8.49
C PRO A 162 -8.43 31.68 -7.79
N ASP A 163 -9.33 32.51 -7.25
CA ASP A 163 -9.08 33.71 -6.45
C ASP A 163 -9.60 33.61 -5.01
N GLU A 164 -9.94 32.41 -4.54
CA GLU A 164 -10.21 32.06 -3.13
C GLU A 164 -11.42 32.78 -2.46
N LYS A 165 -12.40 33.25 -3.25
CA LYS A 165 -13.53 34.08 -2.76
C LYS A 165 -14.77 33.33 -2.22
N ASN A 166 -14.71 32.01 -2.01
CA ASN A 166 -15.82 31.20 -1.47
C ASN A 166 -17.13 31.29 -2.29
N SER A 167 -17.02 31.34 -3.62
CA SER A 167 -18.13 31.37 -4.57
C SER A 167 -17.60 31.01 -5.98
N PRO A 168 -17.92 29.82 -6.53
CA PRO A 168 -17.32 29.33 -7.77
C PRO A 168 -17.85 30.04 -9.02
N ALA A 169 -16.97 30.17 -10.00
CA ALA A 169 -17.29 30.50 -11.38
C ALA A 169 -17.17 29.23 -12.25
N VAL A 170 -17.82 29.23 -13.42
CA VAL A 170 -17.70 28.14 -14.39
C VAL A 170 -16.66 28.49 -15.45
N TYR A 171 -15.72 27.58 -15.69
CA TYR A 171 -14.69 27.70 -16.70
C TYR A 171 -14.73 26.53 -17.67
N LYS A 172 -14.45 26.79 -18.95
CA LYS A 172 -14.10 25.78 -19.94
C LYS A 172 -12.60 25.57 -19.88
N LEU A 173 -12.18 24.42 -19.36
CA LEU A 173 -10.78 24.00 -19.25
C LEU A 173 -10.41 23.22 -20.53
N ASN A 174 -9.35 23.63 -21.21
CA ASN A 174 -8.75 22.84 -22.28
C ASN A 174 -7.89 21.73 -21.67
N VAL A 175 -8.22 20.47 -21.94
CA VAL A 175 -7.62 19.32 -21.23
C VAL A 175 -6.18 19.02 -21.66
N ASN A 176 -5.74 19.50 -22.82
CA ASN A 176 -4.39 19.24 -23.35
C ASN A 176 -3.38 20.32 -22.93
N SER A 177 -3.83 21.55 -22.66
CA SER A 177 -2.97 22.72 -22.37
C SER A 177 -3.17 23.34 -20.99
N GLY A 178 -4.22 22.96 -20.27
CA GLY A 178 -4.59 23.60 -19.00
C GLY A 178 -5.07 25.05 -19.14
N ALA A 179 -5.28 25.57 -20.36
CA ALA A 179 -5.87 26.88 -20.59
C ALA A 179 -7.33 26.93 -20.11
N MET A 180 -7.77 28.07 -19.58
CA MET A 180 -9.11 28.24 -19.03
C MET A 180 -9.80 29.47 -19.59
N THR A 181 -10.99 29.29 -20.15
CA THR A 181 -11.89 30.37 -20.58
C THR A 181 -13.03 30.49 -19.58
N LEU A 182 -13.32 31.70 -19.11
CA LEU A 182 -14.48 31.95 -18.24
C LEU A 182 -15.77 31.81 -19.05
N ILE A 183 -16.73 31.00 -18.56
CA ILE A 183 -18.03 30.77 -19.20
C ILE A 183 -19.15 31.47 -18.44
N GLU A 184 -19.24 31.27 -17.13
CA GLU A 184 -20.14 32.02 -16.24
C GLU A 184 -19.36 32.57 -15.06
N ASN A 185 -19.49 33.87 -14.81
CA ASN A 185 -18.88 34.50 -13.65
C ASN A 185 -19.68 34.15 -12.38
N ARG A 186 -19.00 34.09 -11.24
CA ARG A 186 -19.63 33.79 -9.94
C ARG A 186 -20.75 34.78 -9.62
N GLN A 187 -21.78 34.30 -8.95
CA GLN A 187 -22.86 35.14 -8.44
C GLN A 187 -22.95 35.01 -6.91
N LYS A 188 -23.20 36.12 -6.22
CA LYS A 188 -23.18 36.15 -4.74
C LYS A 188 -24.23 35.21 -4.16
N GLY A 189 -23.79 34.28 -3.31
CA GLY A 189 -24.67 33.31 -2.64
C GLY A 189 -24.95 32.03 -3.45
N ILE A 190 -24.42 31.93 -4.67
CA ILE A 190 -24.41 30.70 -5.47
C ILE A 190 -23.15 29.89 -5.13
N SER A 191 -23.32 28.60 -4.86
CA SER A 191 -22.25 27.65 -4.52
C SER A 191 -22.23 26.41 -5.42
N VAL A 192 -23.29 26.16 -6.19
CA VAL A 192 -23.43 25.06 -7.15
C VAL A 192 -23.97 25.63 -8.46
N TRP A 193 -23.44 25.16 -9.59
CA TRP A 193 -23.95 25.42 -10.93
C TRP A 193 -24.43 24.10 -11.55
N LEU A 194 -25.45 24.15 -12.40
CA LEU A 194 -25.88 23.02 -13.22
C LEU A 194 -25.99 23.46 -14.68
N SER A 195 -25.51 22.62 -15.59
CA SER A 195 -25.74 22.74 -17.03
C SER A 195 -26.87 21.84 -17.51
N ASP A 196 -27.44 22.18 -18.65
CA ASP A 196 -28.26 21.25 -19.43
C ASP A 196 -27.40 20.19 -20.14
N HIS A 197 -28.03 19.22 -20.81
CA HIS A 197 -27.33 18.07 -21.40
C HIS A 197 -26.35 18.46 -22.52
N ALA A 198 -26.55 19.62 -23.15
CA ALA A 198 -25.65 20.21 -24.14
C ALA A 198 -24.58 21.15 -23.52
N GLY A 199 -24.34 21.06 -22.21
CA GLY A 199 -23.31 21.82 -21.51
C GLY A 199 -23.65 23.29 -21.24
N ASN A 200 -24.87 23.76 -21.51
CA ASN A 200 -25.23 25.15 -21.25
C ASN A 200 -25.55 25.33 -19.76
N VAL A 201 -24.69 26.03 -19.01
CA VAL A 201 -24.96 26.42 -17.61
C VAL A 201 -26.30 27.16 -17.55
N ARG A 202 -27.30 26.64 -16.84
CA ARG A 202 -28.67 27.19 -16.86
C ARG A 202 -29.35 27.28 -15.50
N PHE A 203 -28.77 26.71 -14.45
CA PHE A 203 -29.22 26.86 -13.08
C PHE A 203 -28.04 27.15 -12.14
N GLY A 204 -28.25 27.99 -11.14
CA GLY A 204 -27.31 28.28 -10.06
C GLY A 204 -28.04 28.21 -8.71
N TYR A 205 -27.44 27.52 -7.74
CA TYR A 205 -28.01 27.23 -6.43
C TYR A 205 -27.00 27.52 -5.32
N GLY A 206 -27.47 27.96 -4.15
CA GLY A 206 -26.67 28.04 -2.93
C GLY A 206 -27.46 28.58 -1.74
N ALA A 207 -26.82 28.71 -0.58
CA ALA A 207 -27.45 29.14 0.66
C ALA A 207 -26.66 30.23 1.40
N ASP A 208 -27.36 31.20 1.98
CA ASP A 208 -26.81 32.19 2.90
C ASP A 208 -27.69 32.24 4.16
N GLY A 209 -27.27 31.52 5.21
CA GLY A 209 -28.14 31.21 6.35
C GLY A 209 -29.23 30.20 5.97
N ASP A 210 -30.46 30.51 6.37
CA ASP A 210 -31.70 29.80 6.07
C ASP A 210 -32.29 30.16 4.69
N LYS A 211 -31.64 31.06 3.93
CA LYS A 211 -32.13 31.56 2.64
C LYS A 211 -31.39 30.89 1.50
N LEU A 212 -32.16 30.28 0.60
CA LEU A 212 -31.64 29.84 -0.69
C LEU A 212 -31.48 31.03 -1.62
N ASN A 213 -30.39 31.05 -2.38
CA ASN A 213 -30.18 31.93 -3.52
C ASN A 213 -30.23 31.05 -4.77
N ILE A 214 -31.18 31.33 -5.65
CA ILE A 214 -31.42 30.55 -6.87
C ILE A 214 -31.57 31.46 -8.07
N VAL A 215 -30.79 31.18 -9.11
CA VAL A 215 -30.84 31.83 -10.41
C VAL A 215 -31.04 30.80 -11.51
N ALA A 216 -31.87 31.11 -12.50
CA ALA A 216 -32.13 30.22 -13.64
C ALA A 216 -32.24 31.01 -14.95
N ARG A 217 -31.96 30.37 -16.07
CA ARG A 217 -32.31 30.89 -17.41
C ARG A 217 -32.98 29.80 -18.26
N THR A 218 -34.11 30.15 -18.86
CA THR A 218 -35.00 29.20 -19.54
C THR A 218 -34.42 28.67 -20.85
N ALA A 219 -33.44 29.35 -21.45
CA ALA A 219 -32.75 28.93 -22.66
C ALA A 219 -31.24 29.23 -22.57
N PRO A 220 -30.39 28.53 -23.36
CA PRO A 220 -28.99 28.88 -23.57
C PRO A 220 -28.81 30.36 -23.93
N GLY A 221 -27.77 31.01 -23.39
CA GLY A 221 -27.48 32.43 -23.61
C GLY A 221 -28.50 33.43 -23.02
N GLY A 222 -29.64 32.96 -22.48
CA GLY A 222 -30.67 33.82 -21.91
C GLY A 222 -30.23 34.57 -20.64
N SER A 223 -30.95 35.64 -20.31
CA SER A 223 -30.70 36.42 -19.08
C SER A 223 -31.02 35.62 -17.82
N TRP A 224 -30.14 35.67 -16.82
CA TRP A 224 -30.36 35.10 -15.49
C TRP A 224 -31.54 35.78 -14.78
N LYS A 225 -32.54 34.98 -14.37
CA LYS A 225 -33.63 35.39 -13.49
C LYS A 225 -33.36 34.89 -12.07
N ASN A 226 -33.46 35.76 -11.07
CA ASN A 226 -33.51 35.32 -9.67
C ASN A 226 -34.91 34.78 -9.37
N ILE A 227 -35.00 33.53 -8.93
CA ILE A 227 -36.26 32.83 -8.63
C ILE A 227 -36.38 32.42 -7.15
N SER A 228 -35.45 32.87 -6.30
CA SER A 228 -35.30 32.47 -4.89
C SER A 228 -36.56 32.62 -4.04
N ASN A 229 -37.42 33.59 -4.35
CA ASN A 229 -38.64 33.90 -3.59
C ASN A 229 -39.81 32.93 -3.83
N ASN A 230 -39.56 31.73 -4.37
CA ASN A 230 -40.59 30.73 -4.63
C ASN A 230 -40.89 29.89 -3.37
N ALA A 231 -42.16 29.58 -3.12
CA ALA A 231 -42.58 28.73 -2.01
C ALA A 231 -41.98 27.30 -2.06
N LEU A 232 -41.57 26.83 -3.24
CA LEU A 232 -40.88 25.55 -3.46
C LEU A 232 -39.42 25.54 -2.99
N PHE A 233 -38.79 26.70 -2.78
CA PHE A 233 -37.36 26.81 -2.50
C PHE A 233 -37.10 27.08 -1.02
N LYS A 234 -37.29 26.05 -0.20
CA LYS A 234 -37.01 26.09 1.25
C LYS A 234 -35.68 25.41 1.56
N PHE A 235 -34.84 26.07 2.36
CA PHE A 235 -33.55 25.53 2.82
C PHE A 235 -33.74 24.18 3.52
N GLY A 236 -32.89 23.20 3.19
CA GLY A 236 -32.96 21.84 3.70
C GLY A 236 -34.12 20.98 3.16
N GLN A 237 -35.09 21.54 2.40
CA GLN A 237 -36.24 20.82 1.83
C GLN A 237 -36.24 20.78 0.29
N PHE A 238 -35.29 21.43 -0.38
CA PHE A 238 -35.21 21.51 -1.84
C PHE A 238 -33.77 21.31 -2.30
N PHE A 239 -33.57 20.39 -3.24
CA PHE A 239 -32.28 20.11 -3.86
C PHE A 239 -32.44 19.98 -5.39
N PRO A 240 -31.73 20.77 -6.21
CA PRO A 240 -31.63 20.53 -7.65
C PRO A 240 -30.80 19.26 -7.90
N VAL A 241 -31.11 18.53 -8.98
CA VAL A 241 -30.49 17.22 -9.26
C VAL A 241 -29.86 17.24 -10.65
N MET A 242 -30.69 17.34 -11.69
CA MET A 242 -30.27 17.40 -13.10
C MET A 242 -31.33 18.14 -13.92
N PHE A 243 -30.99 18.56 -15.13
CA PHE A 243 -32.03 18.83 -16.14
C PHE A 243 -32.68 17.51 -16.56
N ASP A 244 -33.99 17.53 -16.82
CA ASP A 244 -34.63 16.42 -17.51
C ASP A 244 -34.15 16.37 -18.97
N PHE A 245 -34.28 15.24 -19.63
CA PHE A 245 -33.74 15.03 -20.99
C PHE A 245 -34.45 15.87 -22.07
N ASP A 246 -35.63 16.44 -21.78
CA ASP A 246 -36.27 17.46 -22.62
C ASP A 246 -35.59 18.84 -22.57
N ASN A 247 -34.60 19.02 -21.67
CA ASN A 247 -33.88 20.26 -21.40
C ASN A 247 -34.78 21.48 -21.08
N ARG A 248 -36.07 21.28 -20.79
CA ARG A 248 -37.04 22.30 -20.34
C ARG A 248 -37.28 22.17 -18.84
N HIS A 249 -37.52 20.96 -18.36
CA HIS A 249 -37.77 20.67 -16.96
C HIS A 249 -36.46 20.41 -16.21
N MET A 250 -36.51 20.53 -14.89
CA MET A 250 -35.42 20.16 -14.00
C MET A 250 -35.92 19.13 -12.98
N VAL A 251 -35.19 18.04 -12.84
CA VAL A 251 -35.41 17.04 -11.81
C VAL A 251 -34.99 17.64 -10.47
N VAL A 252 -35.90 17.62 -9.49
CA VAL A 252 -35.68 18.13 -8.14
C VAL A 252 -36.08 17.11 -7.09
N ARG A 253 -35.25 16.96 -6.04
CA ARG A 253 -35.57 16.20 -4.84
C ARG A 253 -36.09 17.16 -3.78
N SER A 254 -37.35 17.01 -3.37
CA SER A 254 -37.99 17.97 -2.46
C SER A 254 -38.95 17.35 -1.46
N ALA A 255 -38.98 17.92 -0.26
CA ALA A 255 -39.91 17.64 0.82
C ALA A 255 -41.06 18.66 0.93
N VAL A 256 -41.05 19.73 0.12
CA VAL A 256 -41.88 20.93 0.36
C VAL A 256 -43.40 20.68 0.24
N ALA A 257 -43.81 19.68 -0.54
CA ALA A 257 -45.23 19.37 -0.76
C ALA A 257 -45.86 18.62 0.44
N ASN A 258 -45.24 17.52 0.88
CA ASN A 258 -45.84 16.54 1.80
C ASN A 258 -44.94 16.23 3.03
N GLY A 259 -43.86 16.98 3.26
CA GLY A 259 -42.88 16.74 4.33
C GLY A 259 -41.87 15.62 4.05
N ARG A 260 -42.28 14.60 3.28
CA ARG A 260 -41.41 13.52 2.80
C ARG A 260 -40.70 13.90 1.50
N PHE A 261 -39.42 13.53 1.37
CA PHE A 261 -38.67 13.77 0.14
C PHE A 261 -39.15 12.84 -1.00
N ALA A 262 -39.44 13.48 -2.13
CA ALA A 262 -39.87 12.87 -3.38
C ALA A 262 -39.19 13.56 -4.58
N TYR A 263 -39.20 12.91 -5.74
CA TYR A 263 -38.70 13.48 -6.99
C TYR A 263 -39.82 14.12 -7.80
N TYR A 264 -39.57 15.32 -8.34
CA TYR A 264 -40.50 16.09 -9.14
C TYR A 264 -39.82 16.67 -10.38
N LEU A 265 -40.60 16.96 -11.42
CA LEU A 265 -40.20 17.80 -12.55
C LEU A 265 -40.63 19.25 -12.26
N LEU A 266 -39.67 20.16 -12.23
CA LEU A 266 -39.86 21.60 -12.08
C LEU A 266 -39.83 22.26 -13.46
N ASP A 267 -40.88 23.00 -13.85
CA ASP A 267 -40.81 23.89 -15.01
C ASP A 267 -40.10 25.20 -14.61
N LEU A 268 -38.99 25.51 -15.28
CA LEU A 268 -38.15 26.68 -15.00
C LEU A 268 -38.68 28.00 -15.59
N ALA A 269 -39.62 27.95 -16.54
CA ALA A 269 -40.25 29.13 -17.13
C ALA A 269 -41.46 29.60 -16.32
N GLU A 270 -42.26 28.65 -15.83
CA GLU A 270 -43.44 28.88 -15.00
C GLU A 270 -43.12 28.93 -13.50
N GLY A 271 -41.99 28.36 -13.08
CA GLY A 271 -41.54 28.35 -11.68
C GLY A 271 -42.40 27.47 -10.77
N ARG A 272 -42.90 26.34 -11.27
CA ARG A 272 -43.76 25.42 -10.51
C ARG A 272 -43.42 23.96 -10.78
N ILE A 273 -43.86 23.08 -9.89
CA ILE A 273 -43.89 21.64 -10.17
C ILE A 273 -44.83 21.42 -11.36
N ALA A 274 -44.31 20.79 -12.40
CA ALA A 274 -45.07 20.31 -13.55
C ALA A 274 -45.69 18.94 -13.25
N ASN A 275 -44.86 17.99 -12.80
CA ASN A 275 -45.24 16.61 -12.49
C ASN A 275 -44.49 16.08 -11.26
N LYS A 276 -45.05 15.05 -10.61
CA LYS A 276 -44.34 14.22 -9.63
C LYS A 276 -43.75 13.01 -10.37
N VAL A 277 -42.46 12.74 -10.16
CA VAL A 277 -41.78 11.56 -10.73
C VAL A 277 -42.05 10.35 -9.84
N TYR A 278 -41.65 10.41 -8.56
CA TYR A 278 -41.96 9.36 -7.59
C TYR A 278 -41.93 9.86 -6.15
N GLU A 279 -42.79 9.27 -5.33
CA GLU A 279 -42.90 9.44 -3.88
C GLU A 279 -43.24 8.07 -3.26
N HIS A 280 -42.41 7.60 -2.34
CA HIS A 280 -42.70 6.39 -1.56
C HIS A 280 -43.45 6.78 -0.27
N PRO A 281 -44.51 6.07 0.18
CA PRO A 281 -45.36 6.54 1.27
C PRO A 281 -44.67 6.62 2.66
N ASN A 282 -43.70 5.73 2.93
CA ASN A 282 -43.21 5.49 4.29
C ASN A 282 -41.76 5.93 4.57
N VAL A 283 -40.96 6.17 3.52
CA VAL A 283 -39.54 6.56 3.62
C VAL A 283 -39.21 7.50 2.46
N ASP A 284 -38.21 8.35 2.66
CA ASP A 284 -37.73 9.28 1.63
C ASP A 284 -37.14 8.54 0.42
N VAL A 285 -37.28 9.13 -0.77
CA VAL A 285 -36.49 8.74 -1.94
C VAL A 285 -35.00 9.02 -1.70
N LEU A 286 -34.12 8.11 -2.14
CA LEU A 286 -32.67 8.24 -1.97
C LEU A 286 -32.04 8.91 -3.19
N ASP A 287 -32.07 8.24 -4.34
CA ASP A 287 -31.40 8.64 -5.58
C ASP A 287 -32.29 8.40 -6.83
N ILE A 288 -31.89 8.92 -7.99
CA ILE A 288 -32.55 8.71 -9.29
C ILE A 288 -31.56 8.23 -10.36
N GLU A 289 -31.83 7.04 -10.89
CA GLU A 289 -30.99 6.36 -11.88
C GLU A 289 -31.46 6.75 -13.30
N ALA A 290 -30.53 7.04 -14.20
CA ALA A 290 -30.79 7.56 -15.55
C ALA A 290 -29.79 7.00 -16.58
N SER A 291 -30.23 6.87 -17.84
CA SER A 291 -29.36 6.56 -18.98
C SER A 291 -29.18 7.82 -19.83
N TYR A 292 -27.94 8.30 -19.90
CA TYR A 292 -27.58 9.49 -20.67
C TYR A 292 -27.50 9.21 -22.18
N SER A 293 -27.13 7.99 -22.59
CA SER A 293 -27.12 7.58 -24.00
C SER A 293 -28.54 7.37 -24.54
N GLN A 294 -29.42 6.74 -23.76
CA GLN A 294 -30.83 6.53 -24.14
C GLN A 294 -31.73 7.74 -23.80
N ASN A 295 -31.17 8.80 -23.20
CA ASN A 295 -31.85 10.04 -22.82
C ASN A 295 -33.15 9.81 -22.02
N LYS A 296 -33.11 8.91 -21.01
CA LYS A 296 -34.28 8.56 -20.19
C LYS A 296 -33.96 8.32 -18.71
N LEU A 297 -34.91 8.65 -17.84
CA LEU A 297 -34.90 8.26 -16.42
C LEU A 297 -35.29 6.77 -16.30
N LEU A 298 -34.60 6.01 -15.45
CA LEU A 298 -34.71 4.55 -15.37
C LEU A 298 -35.46 4.08 -14.11
N ALA A 299 -35.08 4.60 -12.93
CA ALA A 299 -35.66 4.22 -11.65
C ALA A 299 -35.40 5.29 -10.58
N VAL A 300 -36.19 5.26 -9.51
CA VAL A 300 -35.93 5.98 -8.26
C VAL A 300 -35.63 4.98 -7.15
N THR A 301 -34.53 5.16 -6.43
CA THR A 301 -34.15 4.31 -5.30
C THR A 301 -34.72 4.84 -3.98
N TYR A 302 -34.90 3.96 -3.00
CA TYR A 302 -35.27 4.30 -1.62
C TYR A 302 -34.82 3.19 -0.67
N VAL A 303 -34.74 3.47 0.64
CA VAL A 303 -34.29 2.47 1.64
C VAL A 303 -35.36 2.24 2.70
N ASP A 304 -35.96 1.06 2.67
CA ASP A 304 -36.97 0.61 3.63
C ASP A 304 -36.32 -0.26 4.71
N ASP A 305 -36.34 -1.60 4.57
CA ASP A 305 -35.42 -2.49 5.29
C ASP A 305 -34.01 -2.42 4.68
N ARG A 306 -33.95 -2.51 3.34
CA ARG A 306 -32.75 -2.39 2.48
C ARG A 306 -33.04 -1.50 1.26
N LEU A 307 -32.06 -1.34 0.36
CA LEU A 307 -32.24 -0.65 -0.91
C LEU A 307 -33.34 -1.30 -1.77
N LYS A 308 -34.27 -0.49 -2.29
CA LYS A 308 -35.34 -0.88 -3.22
C LYS A 308 -35.44 0.14 -4.36
N ARG A 309 -36.08 -0.25 -5.46
CA ARG A 309 -36.33 0.60 -6.64
C ARG A 309 -37.81 0.73 -6.94
N HIS A 310 -38.18 1.91 -7.44
CA HIS A 310 -39.38 2.13 -8.23
C HIS A 310 -38.95 2.37 -9.68
N PHE A 311 -39.30 1.46 -10.57
CA PHE A 311 -38.89 1.51 -11.96
C PHE A 311 -39.77 2.45 -12.77
N LEU A 312 -39.13 3.37 -13.49
CA LEU A 312 -39.74 4.27 -14.47
C LEU A 312 -39.70 3.66 -15.89
N ASP A 313 -38.73 2.77 -16.13
CA ASP A 313 -38.53 2.06 -17.38
C ASP A 313 -38.73 0.54 -17.24
N ASP A 314 -39.52 -0.06 -18.14
CA ASP A 314 -39.89 -1.48 -18.11
C ASP A 314 -38.77 -2.43 -18.57
N GLU A 315 -37.76 -1.96 -19.29
CA GLU A 315 -36.60 -2.76 -19.70
C GLU A 315 -35.59 -2.88 -18.55
N TYR A 316 -35.26 -1.76 -17.92
CA TYR A 316 -34.42 -1.70 -16.72
C TYR A 316 -35.04 -2.48 -15.55
N LYS A 317 -36.37 -2.53 -15.46
CA LYS A 317 -37.14 -3.41 -14.56
C LYS A 317 -36.97 -4.90 -14.87
N ARG A 318 -36.94 -5.31 -16.15
CA ARG A 318 -36.67 -6.71 -16.55
C ARG A 318 -35.22 -7.11 -16.23
N LEU A 319 -34.28 -6.20 -16.50
CA LEU A 319 -32.87 -6.33 -16.14
C LEU A 319 -32.70 -6.54 -14.62
N PHE A 320 -33.31 -5.69 -13.79
CA PHE A 320 -33.22 -5.84 -12.34
C PHE A 320 -33.93 -7.08 -11.80
N ALA A 321 -35.07 -7.48 -12.38
CA ALA A 321 -35.73 -8.74 -12.01
C ALA A 321 -34.85 -9.97 -12.29
N MET A 322 -33.96 -9.91 -13.29
CA MET A 322 -32.94 -10.93 -13.55
C MET A 322 -31.80 -10.86 -12.52
N ILE A 323 -31.26 -9.66 -12.24
CA ILE A 323 -30.18 -9.43 -11.26
C ILE A 323 -30.62 -9.88 -9.86
N GLU A 324 -31.81 -9.49 -9.41
CA GLU A 324 -32.37 -9.85 -8.09
C GLU A 324 -32.69 -11.34 -7.97
N LYS A 325 -33.02 -12.01 -9.08
CA LYS A 325 -33.17 -13.48 -9.13
C LYS A 325 -31.84 -14.22 -9.04
N ALA A 326 -30.77 -13.67 -9.63
CA ALA A 326 -29.42 -14.22 -9.58
C ALA A 326 -28.72 -13.93 -8.24
N LEU A 327 -28.97 -12.75 -7.68
CA LEU A 327 -28.34 -12.20 -6.47
C LEU A 327 -29.41 -11.87 -5.38
N PRO A 328 -30.16 -12.88 -4.90
CA PRO A 328 -31.27 -12.68 -3.97
C PRO A 328 -30.81 -12.17 -2.59
N GLU A 329 -31.71 -11.47 -1.91
CA GLU A 329 -31.50 -10.83 -0.59
C GLU A 329 -30.39 -9.77 -0.51
N ARG A 330 -29.81 -9.33 -1.63
CA ARG A 330 -28.73 -8.31 -1.67
C ARG A 330 -29.21 -6.94 -2.12
N SER A 331 -28.60 -5.87 -1.57
CA SER A 331 -28.60 -4.55 -2.19
C SER A 331 -27.71 -4.59 -3.43
N ASN A 332 -28.29 -4.30 -4.60
CA ASN A 332 -27.59 -4.24 -5.88
C ASN A 332 -27.54 -2.78 -6.37
N TYR A 333 -26.34 -2.29 -6.67
CA TYR A 333 -26.06 -0.92 -7.14
C TYR A 333 -25.35 -0.96 -8.50
N VAL A 334 -25.79 -0.17 -9.47
CA VAL A 334 -24.99 0.09 -10.69
C VAL A 334 -23.87 1.07 -10.34
N LEU A 335 -22.63 0.77 -10.71
CA LEU A 335 -21.49 1.68 -10.57
C LEU A 335 -21.20 2.47 -11.86
N SER A 336 -21.41 1.82 -13.01
CA SER A 336 -21.10 2.33 -14.34
C SER A 336 -21.69 1.39 -15.40
N GLN A 337 -21.93 1.92 -16.61
CA GLN A 337 -22.46 1.21 -17.76
C GLN A 337 -21.81 1.80 -19.03
N SER A 338 -21.61 1.00 -20.09
CA SER A 338 -21.18 1.48 -21.41
C SER A 338 -22.30 2.24 -22.14
N ASP A 339 -21.98 3.10 -23.11
CA ASP A 339 -22.97 3.95 -23.76
C ASP A 339 -24.03 3.13 -24.53
N ASP A 340 -23.65 2.00 -25.11
CA ASP A 340 -24.56 1.03 -25.76
C ASP A 340 -25.45 0.26 -24.77
N GLY A 341 -25.18 0.38 -23.46
CA GLY A 341 -25.86 -0.32 -22.39
C GLY A 341 -25.45 -1.79 -22.20
N ARG A 342 -24.50 -2.31 -23.00
CA ARG A 342 -24.12 -3.73 -23.00
C ARG A 342 -23.46 -4.18 -21.71
N TYR A 343 -22.42 -3.49 -21.27
CA TYR A 343 -21.69 -3.89 -20.06
C TYR A 343 -22.08 -3.01 -18.86
N ILE A 344 -22.40 -3.64 -17.74
CA ILE A 344 -22.81 -2.97 -16.51
C ILE A 344 -21.97 -3.47 -15.33
N LEU A 345 -21.35 -2.55 -14.59
CA LEU A 345 -20.72 -2.86 -13.31
C LEU A 345 -21.75 -2.82 -12.19
N ILE A 346 -21.94 -3.94 -11.49
CA ILE A 346 -22.91 -4.09 -10.41
C ILE A 346 -22.19 -4.40 -9.11
N LYS A 347 -22.27 -3.49 -8.14
CA LYS A 347 -21.85 -3.75 -6.74
C LYS A 347 -23.02 -4.38 -5.98
N SER A 348 -22.83 -5.61 -5.52
CA SER A 348 -23.85 -6.41 -4.83
C SER A 348 -23.38 -6.75 -3.42
N LEU A 349 -24.16 -6.38 -2.39
CA LEU A 349 -23.78 -6.53 -0.97
C LEU A 349 -25.01 -6.74 -0.05
N SER A 350 -24.78 -7.12 1.21
CA SER A 350 -25.84 -7.17 2.25
C SER A 350 -25.21 -6.99 3.63
N ASP A 351 -26.03 -6.82 4.67
CA ASP A 351 -25.69 -6.97 6.09
C ASP A 351 -24.48 -7.89 6.41
N ARG A 352 -24.46 -9.09 5.83
CA ARG A 352 -23.49 -10.18 6.04
C ARG A 352 -22.60 -10.45 4.83
N TYR A 353 -22.72 -9.70 3.73
CA TYR A 353 -21.96 -9.90 2.51
C TYR A 353 -21.14 -8.64 2.20
N PRO A 354 -19.81 -8.62 2.49
CA PRO A 354 -18.95 -7.45 2.32
C PRO A 354 -19.00 -6.84 0.92
N GLY A 355 -19.33 -7.67 -0.06
CA GLY A 355 -19.77 -7.27 -1.38
C GLY A 355 -18.88 -7.81 -2.49
N VAL A 356 -19.46 -7.88 -3.68
CA VAL A 356 -18.77 -8.24 -4.92
C VAL A 356 -19.16 -7.23 -5.99
N ILE A 357 -18.18 -6.81 -6.78
CA ILE A 357 -18.39 -6.09 -8.03
C ILE A 357 -18.41 -7.14 -9.15
N TYR A 358 -19.51 -7.16 -9.88
CA TYR A 358 -19.73 -8.01 -11.06
C TYR A 358 -19.70 -7.17 -12.34
N ARG A 359 -19.31 -7.77 -13.46
CA ARG A 359 -19.58 -7.27 -14.83
C ARG A 359 -20.71 -8.11 -15.40
N LEU A 360 -21.80 -7.48 -15.81
CA LEU A 360 -22.90 -8.11 -16.55
C LEU A 360 -22.81 -7.70 -18.03
N ASP A 361 -22.78 -8.66 -18.95
CA ASP A 361 -23.05 -8.44 -20.37
C ASP A 361 -24.55 -8.66 -20.63
N THR A 362 -25.30 -7.62 -20.97
CA THR A 362 -26.75 -7.70 -21.21
C THR A 362 -27.12 -8.39 -22.53
N ARG A 363 -26.15 -8.65 -23.42
CA ARG A 363 -26.35 -9.42 -24.66
C ARG A 363 -26.35 -10.93 -24.42
N THR A 364 -25.47 -11.42 -23.55
CA THR A 364 -25.40 -12.86 -23.20
C THR A 364 -26.15 -13.18 -21.89
N ASN A 365 -26.36 -12.17 -21.04
CA ASN A 365 -26.86 -12.27 -19.66
C ASN A 365 -25.87 -12.95 -18.70
N GLU A 366 -24.59 -13.00 -19.06
CA GLU A 366 -23.53 -13.57 -18.23
C GLU A 366 -22.98 -12.54 -17.24
N MET A 367 -22.69 -13.00 -16.02
CA MET A 367 -22.30 -12.17 -14.90
C MET A 367 -20.98 -12.64 -14.29
N GLU A 368 -19.88 -11.98 -14.69
CA GLU A 368 -18.51 -12.27 -14.26
C GLU A 368 -18.20 -11.59 -12.92
N ILE A 369 -17.44 -12.25 -12.04
CA ILE A 369 -16.89 -11.60 -10.83
C ILE A 369 -15.66 -10.77 -11.23
N VAL A 370 -15.76 -9.44 -11.12
CA VAL A 370 -14.61 -8.54 -11.30
C VAL A 370 -13.78 -8.49 -10.02
N LYS A 371 -14.44 -8.33 -8.86
CA LYS A 371 -13.73 -8.15 -7.59
C LYS A 371 -14.58 -8.48 -6.36
N GLU A 372 -14.07 -9.34 -5.49
CA GLU A 372 -14.58 -9.47 -4.11
C GLU A 372 -14.02 -8.35 -3.21
N ILE A 373 -14.87 -7.69 -2.43
CA ILE A 373 -14.48 -6.53 -1.60
C ILE A 373 -13.69 -6.96 -0.35
N ASN A 374 -13.97 -8.15 0.18
CA ASN A 374 -13.17 -8.76 1.25
C ASN A 374 -13.33 -10.29 1.25
N ARG A 375 -12.41 -10.98 0.58
CA ARG A 375 -12.38 -12.45 0.49
C ARG A 375 -11.98 -13.16 1.78
N ALA A 376 -11.47 -12.42 2.77
CA ALA A 376 -11.04 -12.99 4.06
C ALA A 376 -12.21 -13.21 5.06
N LEU A 377 -13.43 -12.77 4.72
CA LEU A 377 -14.62 -12.91 5.55
C LEU A 377 -15.62 -13.87 4.90
N ASN A 378 -15.84 -15.03 5.52
CA ASN A 378 -16.91 -15.95 5.14
C ASN A 378 -18.28 -15.37 5.59
N PRO A 379 -19.21 -15.05 4.66
CA PRO A 379 -20.53 -14.50 4.98
C PRO A 379 -21.36 -15.36 5.95
N ARG A 380 -21.15 -16.68 5.97
CA ARG A 380 -21.86 -17.58 6.89
C ARG A 380 -21.47 -17.38 8.35
N LEU A 381 -20.28 -16.82 8.62
CA LEU A 381 -19.81 -16.50 9.97
C LEU A 381 -20.18 -15.08 10.42
N LEU A 382 -20.82 -14.29 9.54
CA LEU A 382 -21.30 -12.94 9.83
C LEU A 382 -22.76 -12.96 10.32
N SER A 383 -23.13 -11.94 11.08
CA SER A 383 -24.34 -11.89 11.90
C SER A 383 -25.46 -11.08 11.22
N PRO A 384 -26.72 -11.56 11.18
CA PRO A 384 -27.77 -10.89 10.43
C PRO A 384 -28.24 -9.60 11.11
N MET A 385 -28.52 -8.58 10.30
CA MET A 385 -29.16 -7.34 10.76
C MET A 385 -30.69 -7.48 10.66
N LYS A 386 -31.41 -7.23 11.76
CA LYS A 386 -32.87 -7.12 11.75
C LYS A 386 -33.28 -5.67 11.94
N ARG A 387 -34.02 -5.08 10.99
CA ARG A 387 -34.73 -3.82 11.25
C ARG A 387 -35.82 -4.05 12.30
N ILE A 388 -35.85 -3.19 13.31
CA ILE A 388 -36.92 -3.09 14.30
C ILE A 388 -37.23 -1.60 14.53
N ASN A 389 -38.29 -1.33 15.29
CA ASN A 389 -38.54 0.00 15.84
C ASN A 389 -38.64 -0.14 17.37
N TYR A 390 -38.29 0.91 18.12
CA TYR A 390 -38.53 1.02 19.56
C TYR A 390 -39.17 2.38 19.88
N PHE A 391 -39.69 2.57 21.08
CA PHE A 391 -40.27 3.85 21.50
C PHE A 391 -39.31 4.59 22.44
N ALA A 392 -39.06 5.87 22.14
CA ALA A 392 -38.40 6.78 23.07
C ALA A 392 -39.35 7.18 24.22
N ARG A 393 -38.82 7.70 25.32
CA ARG A 393 -39.57 8.08 26.54
C ARG A 393 -40.71 9.09 26.33
N ASP A 394 -40.73 9.82 25.22
CA ASP A 394 -41.80 10.75 24.85
C ASP A 394 -42.78 10.20 23.80
N GLY A 395 -42.74 8.89 23.53
CA GLY A 395 -43.67 8.18 22.64
C GLY A 395 -43.31 8.24 21.15
N LEU A 396 -42.18 8.86 20.77
CA LEU A 396 -41.69 8.81 19.40
C LEU A 396 -41.26 7.37 19.04
N GLU A 397 -41.76 6.85 17.93
CA GLU A 397 -41.25 5.61 17.33
C GLU A 397 -39.92 5.89 16.62
N VAL A 398 -38.86 5.18 17.03
CA VAL A 398 -37.50 5.33 16.54
C VAL A 398 -37.10 4.03 15.80
N PRO A 399 -36.83 4.10 14.48
CA PRO A 399 -36.32 2.95 13.72
C PRO A 399 -34.90 2.58 14.16
N ALA A 400 -34.56 1.30 14.11
CA ALA A 400 -33.23 0.81 14.46
C ALA A 400 -32.87 -0.49 13.72
N TYR A 401 -31.58 -0.80 13.69
CA TYR A 401 -31.07 -2.10 13.25
C TYR A 401 -30.44 -2.85 14.43
N LEU A 402 -30.86 -4.10 14.62
CA LEU A 402 -30.39 -5.00 15.67
C LEU A 402 -29.60 -6.15 15.05
N THR A 403 -28.30 -6.18 15.33
CA THR A 403 -27.40 -7.28 14.97
C THR A 403 -27.23 -8.18 16.19
N ARG A 404 -27.71 -9.43 16.09
CA ARG A 404 -27.47 -10.44 17.13
C ARG A 404 -26.32 -11.35 16.70
N PRO A 405 -25.35 -11.63 17.59
CA PRO A 405 -24.27 -12.56 17.28
C PRO A 405 -24.86 -13.97 17.09
N LEU A 406 -24.16 -14.84 16.37
CA LEU A 406 -24.68 -16.15 15.95
C LEU A 406 -24.90 -17.17 17.11
N SER A 407 -24.79 -16.78 18.37
CA SER A 407 -24.94 -17.66 19.54
C SER A 407 -26.31 -18.35 19.65
N PRO A 408 -26.41 -19.44 20.42
CA PRO A 408 -27.70 -19.97 20.86
C PRO A 408 -28.54 -18.91 21.59
N SER A 409 -29.84 -18.88 21.30
CA SER A 409 -30.83 -18.02 21.94
C SER A 409 -31.05 -18.39 23.41
N GLY A 410 -31.27 -17.39 24.28
CA GLY A 410 -31.77 -17.60 25.65
C GLY A 410 -30.87 -17.10 26.79
N GLN A 411 -29.82 -16.35 26.48
CA GLN A 411 -28.96 -15.69 27.48
C GLN A 411 -28.94 -14.18 27.25
N LEU A 412 -28.85 -13.41 28.34
CA LEU A 412 -28.55 -11.97 28.27
C LEU A 412 -27.10 -11.79 27.80
N LEU A 413 -26.92 -10.99 26.75
CA LEU A 413 -25.63 -10.78 26.11
C LEU A 413 -25.09 -9.36 26.38
N PRO A 414 -23.76 -9.17 26.35
CA PRO A 414 -23.18 -7.85 26.45
C PRO A 414 -23.50 -7.08 25.16
N ALA A 415 -23.74 -5.77 25.28
CA ALA A 415 -24.31 -4.98 24.19
C ALA A 415 -23.53 -3.69 23.91
N ILE A 416 -23.46 -3.36 22.62
CA ILE A 416 -22.98 -2.09 22.12
C ILE A 416 -24.16 -1.32 21.54
N VAL A 417 -24.42 -0.13 22.07
CA VAL A 417 -25.19 0.88 21.34
C VAL A 417 -24.21 1.65 20.45
N LEU A 418 -24.52 1.72 19.16
CA LEU A 418 -23.67 2.26 18.10
C LEU A 418 -24.51 3.26 17.27
N PRO A 419 -24.75 4.49 17.76
CA PRO A 419 -25.39 5.53 16.96
C PRO A 419 -24.53 5.88 15.73
N HIS A 420 -25.17 6.21 14.61
CA HIS A 420 -24.45 6.72 13.44
C HIS A 420 -23.99 8.17 13.63
N GLY A 421 -22.89 8.53 12.95
CA GLY A 421 -22.42 9.92 12.83
C GLY A 421 -23.34 10.80 11.98
N GLY A 422 -22.90 12.04 11.72
CA GLY A 422 -23.69 13.06 11.01
C GLY A 422 -23.97 14.27 11.90
N PRO A 423 -25.19 14.46 12.45
CA PRO A 423 -26.25 13.46 12.61
C PRO A 423 -27.24 13.32 11.44
N LEU A 424 -27.12 14.12 10.37
CA LEU A 424 -28.01 14.04 9.20
C LEU A 424 -27.67 12.86 8.27
N SER A 425 -27.71 11.66 8.82
CA SER A 425 -27.48 10.38 8.16
C SER A 425 -28.51 9.34 8.63
N ARG A 426 -28.36 8.08 8.22
CA ARG A 426 -29.04 6.93 8.82
C ARG A 426 -28.21 5.66 8.62
N ASP A 427 -28.36 4.71 9.53
CA ASP A 427 -27.98 3.32 9.31
C ASP A 427 -28.99 2.60 8.40
N THR A 428 -28.53 1.50 7.79
CA THR A 428 -29.26 0.64 6.85
C THR A 428 -28.82 -0.84 7.02
N ALA A 429 -29.55 -1.81 6.45
CA ALA A 429 -29.18 -3.24 6.53
C ALA A 429 -28.06 -3.65 5.55
N GLU A 430 -26.93 -2.94 5.59
CA GLU A 430 -25.78 -3.15 4.72
C GLU A 430 -24.51 -3.51 5.51
N TYR A 431 -23.46 -3.96 4.83
CA TYR A 431 -22.24 -4.42 5.50
C TYR A 431 -21.49 -3.26 6.17
N ASP A 432 -21.66 -3.12 7.48
CA ASP A 432 -20.75 -2.36 8.33
C ASP A 432 -19.68 -3.28 8.96
N ARG A 433 -18.41 -2.91 8.75
CA ARG A 433 -17.23 -3.64 9.20
C ARG A 433 -17.11 -3.70 10.73
N MET A 434 -17.46 -2.63 11.44
CA MET A 434 -17.41 -2.56 12.90
C MET A 434 -18.56 -3.34 13.54
N VAL A 435 -19.78 -3.23 13.00
CA VAL A 435 -20.96 -4.01 13.41
C VAL A 435 -20.65 -5.50 13.32
N GLN A 436 -20.10 -5.96 12.18
CA GLN A 436 -19.74 -7.36 12.00
C GLN A 436 -18.53 -7.79 12.83
N PHE A 437 -17.54 -6.91 13.05
CA PHE A 437 -16.44 -7.17 13.99
C PHE A 437 -16.97 -7.39 15.41
N LEU A 438 -17.77 -6.46 15.94
CA LEU A 438 -18.34 -6.53 17.29
C LEU A 438 -19.28 -7.73 17.47
N ALA A 439 -20.19 -7.97 16.51
CA ALA A 439 -21.06 -9.15 16.54
C ALA A 439 -20.24 -10.46 16.47
N SER A 440 -19.15 -10.50 15.70
CA SER A 440 -18.27 -11.68 15.68
C SER A 440 -17.55 -11.97 17.01
N ARG A 441 -17.47 -10.99 17.93
CA ARG A 441 -16.94 -11.12 19.31
C ARG A 441 -18.00 -11.53 20.34
N GLY A 442 -19.24 -11.73 19.91
CA GLY A 442 -20.36 -12.11 20.77
C GLY A 442 -21.16 -10.95 21.38
N TYR A 443 -20.90 -9.71 20.96
CA TYR A 443 -21.71 -8.56 21.38
C TYR A 443 -23.02 -8.46 20.60
N ILE A 444 -24.10 -8.04 21.26
CA ILE A 444 -25.25 -7.42 20.59
C ILE A 444 -24.76 -6.07 20.03
N VAL A 445 -25.12 -5.72 18.79
CA VAL A 445 -24.90 -4.37 18.26
C VAL A 445 -26.25 -3.77 17.90
N PHE A 446 -26.51 -2.55 18.38
CA PHE A 446 -27.78 -1.87 18.17
C PHE A 446 -27.57 -0.44 17.66
N GLN A 447 -28.16 -0.18 16.49
CA GLN A 447 -27.97 1.03 15.68
C GLN A 447 -29.29 1.81 15.62
N PRO A 448 -29.51 2.78 16.52
CA PRO A 448 -30.72 3.60 16.52
C PRO A 448 -30.63 4.75 15.49
N ASN A 449 -31.59 4.80 14.57
CA ASN A 449 -31.84 5.96 13.72
C ASN A 449 -32.70 6.97 14.50
N TYR A 450 -32.08 7.57 15.52
CA TYR A 450 -32.63 8.55 16.46
C TYR A 450 -33.32 9.75 15.78
N ARG A 451 -34.07 10.57 16.53
CA ARG A 451 -34.73 11.74 15.95
C ARG A 451 -33.70 12.72 15.37
N GLY A 452 -33.86 13.09 14.10
CA GLY A 452 -32.82 13.79 13.34
C GLY A 452 -32.17 12.98 12.22
N SER A 453 -32.26 11.64 12.24
CA SER A 453 -31.81 10.82 11.11
C SER A 453 -32.57 11.16 9.83
N THR A 454 -31.90 11.05 8.69
CA THR A 454 -32.51 11.22 7.37
C THR A 454 -33.28 9.95 6.94
N GLY A 455 -34.05 10.03 5.86
CA GLY A 455 -34.70 8.84 5.27
C GLY A 455 -36.14 8.59 5.72
N TYR A 456 -36.64 9.33 6.72
CA TYR A 456 -37.94 9.10 7.35
C TYR A 456 -38.94 10.26 7.21
N SER A 457 -38.60 11.30 6.43
CA SER A 457 -39.22 12.64 6.25
C SER A 457 -38.42 13.79 6.87
N PHE A 458 -38.63 15.00 6.33
CA PHE A 458 -38.01 16.22 6.84
C PHE A 458 -38.52 16.59 8.24
N GLU A 459 -39.74 16.21 8.62
CA GLU A 459 -40.28 16.40 9.97
C GLU A 459 -39.46 15.57 10.96
N TYR A 460 -39.25 14.27 10.68
CA TYR A 460 -38.44 13.39 11.54
C TYR A 460 -36.99 13.89 11.66
N GLN A 461 -36.41 14.36 10.55
CA GLN A 461 -35.11 15.02 10.51
C GLN A 461 -35.09 16.33 11.34
N SER A 462 -36.18 17.09 11.34
CA SER A 462 -36.28 18.36 12.08
C SER A 462 -36.43 18.18 13.59
N LEU A 463 -36.91 17.02 14.06
CA LEU A 463 -37.01 16.69 15.48
C LEU A 463 -35.63 16.66 16.18
N GLY A 464 -34.53 16.50 15.44
CA GLY A 464 -33.17 16.57 15.96
C GLY A 464 -32.60 18.00 16.12
N TYR A 465 -33.24 19.02 15.52
CA TYR A 465 -32.67 20.38 15.49
C TYR A 465 -32.62 21.01 16.90
N GLY A 466 -31.42 21.40 17.30
CA GLY A 466 -31.12 21.90 18.65
C GLY A 466 -31.10 20.83 19.75
N GLN A 467 -31.17 19.52 19.41
CA GLN A 467 -31.36 18.44 20.37
C GLN A 467 -30.08 17.61 20.69
N TRP A 468 -28.90 18.05 20.26
CA TRP A 468 -27.62 17.45 20.66
C TRP A 468 -27.47 17.42 22.20
N GLY A 469 -27.23 16.25 22.79
CA GLY A 469 -27.17 16.06 24.25
C GLY A 469 -28.54 16.14 24.98
N GLY A 470 -29.51 16.84 24.38
CA GLY A 470 -30.94 16.78 24.68
C GLY A 470 -31.58 15.52 24.10
N LYS A 471 -32.73 15.66 23.43
CA LYS A 471 -33.58 14.52 23.04
C LYS A 471 -32.91 13.46 22.15
N ILE A 472 -31.91 13.81 21.33
CA ILE A 472 -31.17 12.79 20.55
C ILE A 472 -30.40 11.84 21.48
N GLN A 473 -29.80 12.39 22.54
CA GLN A 473 -29.12 11.56 23.54
C GLN A 473 -30.12 10.72 24.33
N GLU A 474 -31.33 11.23 24.55
CA GLU A 474 -32.40 10.50 25.23
C GLU A 474 -32.89 9.30 24.40
N ASP A 475 -32.98 9.43 23.07
CA ASP A 475 -33.27 8.30 22.18
C ASP A 475 -32.19 7.22 22.27
N ILE A 476 -30.91 7.61 22.32
CA ILE A 476 -29.75 6.72 22.41
C ILE A 476 -29.65 6.05 23.80
N GLU A 477 -30.04 6.75 24.87
CA GLU A 477 -30.24 6.16 26.21
C GLU A 477 -31.41 5.17 26.21
N ASP A 478 -32.52 5.50 25.56
CA ASP A 478 -33.71 4.64 25.51
C ASP A 478 -33.51 3.43 24.60
N ALA A 479 -32.60 3.51 23.62
CA ALA A 479 -32.13 2.37 22.84
C ALA A 479 -31.49 1.30 23.73
N ALA A 480 -30.65 1.70 24.70
CA ALA A 480 -30.08 0.78 25.68
C ALA A 480 -31.14 0.20 26.61
N LYS A 481 -32.08 1.02 27.10
CA LYS A 481 -33.17 0.58 27.98
C LYS A 481 -34.12 -0.39 27.30
N TYR A 482 -34.40 -0.20 26.01
CA TYR A 482 -35.18 -1.13 25.20
C TYR A 482 -34.53 -2.52 25.16
N LEU A 483 -33.22 -2.60 24.92
CA LEU A 483 -32.50 -3.88 24.94
C LEU A 483 -32.56 -4.59 26.31
N ILE A 484 -32.57 -3.84 27.41
CA ILE A 484 -32.73 -4.38 28.77
C ILE A 484 -34.17 -4.88 28.98
N ALA A 485 -35.17 -4.06 28.64
CA ALA A 485 -36.59 -4.36 28.85
C ALA A 485 -37.06 -5.59 28.07
N GLU A 486 -36.58 -5.76 26.84
CA GLU A 486 -36.86 -6.92 25.98
C GLU A 486 -36.05 -8.18 26.34
N GLY A 487 -35.21 -8.14 27.38
CA GLY A 487 -34.36 -9.27 27.77
C GLY A 487 -33.32 -9.65 26.71
N ILE A 488 -32.80 -8.67 25.97
CA ILE A 488 -31.80 -8.85 24.90
C ILE A 488 -30.39 -8.60 25.43
N ALA A 489 -30.21 -7.49 26.16
CA ALA A 489 -28.95 -7.08 26.73
C ALA A 489 -28.92 -7.28 28.25
N ASP A 490 -27.73 -7.62 28.73
CA ASP A 490 -27.43 -7.59 30.16
C ASP A 490 -27.26 -6.13 30.63
N PRO A 491 -28.05 -5.65 31.61
CA PRO A 491 -28.01 -4.26 32.07
C PRO A 491 -26.66 -3.88 32.69
N ASP A 492 -25.86 -4.85 33.14
CA ASP A 492 -24.53 -4.61 33.69
C ASP A 492 -23.38 -4.80 32.68
N ARG A 493 -23.69 -4.99 31.39
CA ARG A 493 -22.69 -5.17 30.33
C ARG A 493 -23.01 -4.40 29.02
N ILE A 494 -23.41 -3.14 29.12
CA ILE A 494 -23.66 -2.25 27.96
C ILE A 494 -22.58 -1.16 27.82
N CYS A 495 -22.09 -0.94 26.61
CA CYS A 495 -21.22 0.20 26.26
C CYS A 495 -21.76 1.02 25.08
N LEU A 496 -21.28 2.26 24.95
CA LEU A 496 -21.65 3.21 23.90
C LEU A 496 -20.44 3.56 23.03
N ILE A 497 -20.54 3.35 21.71
CA ILE A 497 -19.42 3.54 20.78
C ILE A 497 -19.79 4.58 19.71
N GLY A 498 -18.85 5.48 19.41
CA GLY A 498 -18.92 6.41 18.27
C GLY A 498 -17.68 6.33 17.38
N GLN A 499 -17.88 6.42 16.07
CA GLN A 499 -16.88 6.15 15.03
C GLN A 499 -16.26 7.41 14.40
N THR A 500 -16.91 8.58 14.41
CA THR A 500 -16.45 9.74 13.58
C THR A 500 -16.67 11.15 14.15
N THR A 501 -17.89 11.48 14.59
CA THR A 501 -18.40 12.87 14.65
C THR A 501 -19.44 13.03 15.77
N PHE A 502 -20.72 13.10 15.43
CA PHE A 502 -21.83 13.24 16.38
C PHE A 502 -21.97 12.00 17.27
N ASP A 503 -21.79 10.82 16.70
CA ASP A 503 -21.72 9.54 17.40
C ASP A 503 -20.61 9.54 18.46
N SER A 504 -19.43 10.05 18.11
CA SER A 504 -18.29 10.18 19.03
C SER A 504 -18.52 11.22 20.12
N TYR A 505 -19.13 12.37 19.77
CA TYR A 505 -19.67 13.30 20.77
C TYR A 505 -20.67 12.61 21.70
N SER A 506 -21.61 11.83 21.17
CA SER A 506 -22.69 11.18 21.91
C SER A 506 -22.17 10.06 22.82
N ALA A 507 -21.17 9.29 22.38
CA ALA A 507 -20.47 8.32 23.21
C ALA A 507 -19.82 8.98 24.43
N LEU A 508 -19.01 10.01 24.19
CA LEU A 508 -18.31 10.74 25.25
C LEU A 508 -19.29 11.48 26.18
N PHE A 509 -20.32 12.14 25.64
CA PHE A 509 -21.32 12.88 26.42
C PHE A 509 -22.28 11.96 27.19
N GLY A 510 -22.68 10.83 26.60
CA GLY A 510 -23.52 9.81 27.24
C GLY A 510 -22.86 9.20 28.47
N LEU A 511 -21.56 8.90 28.42
CA LEU A 511 -20.78 8.45 29.60
C LEU A 511 -20.69 9.52 30.71
N LEU A 512 -20.79 10.81 30.36
CA LEU A 512 -20.75 11.94 31.31
C LEU A 512 -22.15 12.34 31.82
N LYS A 513 -23.22 11.93 31.13
CA LYS A 513 -24.63 12.23 31.46
C LYS A 513 -25.31 11.09 32.22
N THR A 514 -25.12 9.84 31.77
CA THR A 514 -25.78 8.63 32.27
C THR A 514 -24.76 7.49 32.53
N PRO A 515 -23.78 7.68 33.44
CA PRO A 515 -22.76 6.68 33.76
C PRO A 515 -23.33 5.41 34.43
N GLU A 516 -24.53 5.45 35.00
CA GLU A 516 -25.21 4.26 35.53
C GLU A 516 -25.58 3.25 34.43
N LEU A 517 -25.96 3.75 33.24
CA LEU A 517 -26.45 2.98 32.10
C LEU A 517 -25.32 2.38 31.25
N PHE A 518 -24.31 3.18 30.91
CA PHE A 518 -23.17 2.74 30.10
C PHE A 518 -21.96 2.43 30.98
N LYS A 519 -21.44 1.21 30.88
CA LYS A 519 -20.33 0.73 31.72
C LYS A 519 -18.96 1.06 31.15
N CYS A 520 -18.86 1.20 29.82
CA CYS A 520 -17.70 1.73 29.12
C CYS A 520 -18.12 2.47 27.86
N GLY A 521 -17.18 3.15 27.21
CA GLY A 521 -17.43 3.81 25.92
C GLY A 521 -16.19 3.99 25.08
N VAL A 522 -16.39 4.21 23.79
CA VAL A 522 -15.32 4.42 22.81
C VAL A 522 -15.70 5.60 21.93
N SER A 523 -14.78 6.53 21.74
CA SER A 523 -15.01 7.75 20.96
C SER A 523 -13.85 8.00 20.00
N VAL A 524 -14.10 7.81 18.70
CA VAL A 524 -13.13 7.99 17.62
C VAL A 524 -13.32 9.37 16.98
N ALA A 525 -12.29 10.21 16.98
CA ALA A 525 -12.39 11.66 16.72
C ALA A 525 -13.45 12.37 17.60
N PRO A 526 -13.31 12.34 18.96
CA PRO A 526 -14.25 12.98 19.88
C PRO A 526 -14.39 14.49 19.61
N ILE A 527 -15.59 15.06 19.77
CA ILE A 527 -15.81 16.50 19.76
C ILE A 527 -15.75 17.05 21.21
N PRO A 528 -14.67 17.72 21.65
CA PRO A 528 -14.52 18.11 23.06
C PRO A 528 -15.30 19.38 23.42
N ASP A 529 -15.38 20.33 22.49
CA ASP A 529 -16.07 21.60 22.68
C ASP A 529 -16.87 22.01 21.43
N LEU A 530 -18.19 22.07 21.58
CA LEU A 530 -19.14 22.38 20.50
C LEU A 530 -18.95 23.80 19.94
N LYS A 531 -18.44 24.74 20.76
CA LYS A 531 -18.18 26.12 20.33
C LYS A 531 -16.91 26.24 19.49
N ASN A 532 -15.90 25.40 19.70
CA ASN A 532 -14.73 25.32 18.83
C ASN A 532 -15.02 24.48 17.58
N TYR A 533 -15.81 23.40 17.70
CA TYR A 533 -16.32 22.64 16.55
C TYR A 533 -17.09 23.54 15.56
N LEU A 534 -18.07 24.32 16.03
CA LEU A 534 -18.79 25.29 15.19
C LEU A 534 -17.90 26.35 14.52
N LYS A 535 -16.73 26.69 15.10
CA LYS A 535 -15.75 27.57 14.41
C LYS A 535 -15.01 26.83 13.30
N SER A 536 -14.68 25.57 13.52
CA SER A 536 -14.03 24.71 12.52
C SER A 536 -14.96 24.45 11.34
N VAL A 537 -16.19 24.01 11.60
CA VAL A 537 -17.23 23.83 10.56
C VAL A 537 -17.56 25.16 9.85
N ARG A 538 -17.40 26.32 10.52
CA ARG A 538 -17.53 27.64 9.87
C ARG A 538 -16.33 28.00 8.99
N PHE A 539 -15.12 27.53 9.31
CA PHE A 539 -13.98 27.70 8.42
C PHE A 539 -14.20 26.94 7.11
N TRP A 540 -14.72 25.72 7.17
CA TRP A 540 -15.14 24.91 6.02
C TRP A 540 -16.47 25.36 5.39
N GLY A 541 -17.24 26.19 6.07
CA GLY A 541 -18.44 26.83 5.56
C GLY A 541 -19.73 26.00 5.58
N GLY A 542 -19.74 24.88 6.31
CA GLY A 542 -20.96 24.10 6.60
C GLY A 542 -21.78 24.63 7.79
N ALA A 543 -21.30 25.67 8.48
CA ALA A 543 -21.83 26.08 9.79
C ALA A 543 -23.29 26.51 9.78
N GLU A 544 -23.83 26.96 8.66
CA GLU A 544 -25.23 27.35 8.50
C GLU A 544 -26.16 26.15 8.66
N ALA A 545 -25.86 25.01 8.03
CA ALA A 545 -26.54 23.74 8.30
C ALA A 545 -26.23 23.23 9.71
N GLU A 546 -24.95 23.16 10.08
CA GLU A 546 -24.52 22.60 11.37
C GLU A 546 -25.11 23.34 12.58
N SER A 547 -25.36 24.64 12.44
CA SER A 547 -26.01 25.44 13.47
C SER A 547 -27.54 25.32 13.51
N ALA A 548 -28.20 24.84 12.45
CA ALA A 548 -29.60 24.44 12.56
C ALA A 548 -29.69 23.18 13.43
N ILE A 549 -28.77 22.23 13.20
CA ILE A 549 -28.67 20.96 13.92
C ILE A 549 -28.25 21.16 15.40
N LEU A 550 -27.19 21.95 15.66
CA LEU A 550 -26.72 22.27 17.03
C LEU A 550 -27.53 23.35 17.76
N GLY A 551 -28.40 24.07 17.05
CA GLY A 551 -29.15 25.20 17.59
C GLY A 551 -28.33 26.47 17.83
N ASN A 552 -28.76 27.29 18.79
CA ASN A 552 -28.31 28.68 18.89
C ASN A 552 -26.82 28.83 19.25
N ARG A 553 -26.02 29.25 18.25
CA ARG A 553 -24.57 29.59 18.30
C ARG A 553 -24.12 30.45 19.48
N LYS A 554 -25.02 31.29 20.01
CA LYS A 554 -24.74 32.26 21.10
C LYS A 554 -25.17 31.75 22.48
N SER A 555 -25.80 30.58 22.58
CA SER A 555 -26.30 30.05 23.84
C SER A 555 -25.17 29.76 24.84
N LYS A 556 -25.46 29.95 26.13
CA LYS A 556 -24.60 29.44 27.23
C LYS A 556 -24.70 27.91 27.35
N GLU A 557 -25.74 27.32 26.78
CA GLU A 557 -26.06 25.89 26.82
C GLU A 557 -25.02 25.03 26.11
N LEU A 558 -24.50 25.47 24.95
CA LEU A 558 -23.39 24.78 24.28
C LEU A 558 -22.18 24.55 25.21
N LYS A 559 -21.90 25.45 26.17
CA LYS A 559 -20.82 25.22 27.16
C LYS A 559 -21.16 24.10 28.15
N LYS A 560 -22.42 23.94 28.54
CA LYS A 560 -22.88 22.84 29.41
C LYS A 560 -22.83 21.49 28.68
N LEU A 561 -23.07 21.51 27.36
CA LEU A 561 -23.11 20.34 26.49
C LEU A 561 -21.71 19.91 26.01
N SER A 562 -20.73 20.81 25.87
CA SER A 562 -19.33 20.48 25.59
C SER A 562 -18.71 19.53 26.64
N PRO A 563 -18.30 18.29 26.28
CA PRO A 563 -17.66 17.34 27.19
C PRO A 563 -16.42 17.87 27.92
N LEU A 564 -15.67 18.80 27.30
CA LEU A 564 -14.51 19.47 27.90
C LEU A 564 -14.84 20.23 29.21
N ASN A 565 -16.10 20.57 29.46
CA ASN A 565 -16.54 21.20 30.72
C ASN A 565 -17.09 20.19 31.75
N LEU A 566 -17.17 18.90 31.40
CA LEU A 566 -17.67 17.82 32.25
C LEU A 566 -16.63 16.71 32.50
N ALA A 567 -15.58 16.62 31.67
CA ALA A 567 -14.58 15.53 31.64
C ALA A 567 -13.99 15.10 33.00
N GLU A 568 -13.74 16.04 33.93
CA GLU A 568 -13.20 15.73 35.26
C GLU A 568 -14.19 14.91 36.13
N LYS A 569 -15.47 14.79 35.71
CA LYS A 569 -16.51 13.96 36.34
C LYS A 569 -16.57 12.51 35.81
N LEU A 570 -15.76 12.14 34.81
CA LEU A 570 -15.86 10.80 34.20
C LEU A 570 -15.57 9.71 35.25
N SER A 571 -16.50 8.76 35.37
CA SER A 571 -16.43 7.64 36.33
C SER A 571 -16.48 6.26 35.66
N ARG A 572 -16.39 6.21 34.33
CA ARG A 572 -16.49 4.99 33.52
C ARG A 572 -15.33 4.86 32.53
N PRO A 573 -14.78 3.65 32.32
CA PRO A 573 -13.77 3.38 31.32
C PRO A 573 -14.09 3.96 29.94
N LEU A 574 -13.14 4.69 29.37
CA LEU A 574 -13.27 5.37 28.09
C LEU A 574 -12.05 5.08 27.22
N MET A 575 -12.26 4.71 25.96
CA MET A 575 -11.23 4.76 24.92
C MET A 575 -11.44 6.00 24.05
N ILE A 576 -10.41 6.85 23.94
CA ILE A 576 -10.36 7.90 22.93
C ILE A 576 -9.41 7.47 21.81
N VAL A 577 -9.83 7.68 20.57
CA VAL A 577 -8.99 7.48 19.39
C VAL A 577 -8.96 8.76 18.57
N TYR A 578 -7.80 9.20 18.12
CA TYR A 578 -7.67 10.47 17.41
C TYR A 578 -6.54 10.43 16.35
N GLY A 579 -6.81 11.00 15.17
CA GLY A 579 -5.83 11.17 14.11
C GLY A 579 -5.07 12.50 14.23
N GLY A 580 -3.75 12.46 14.14
CA GLY A 580 -2.90 13.64 14.28
C GLY A 580 -3.13 14.72 13.21
N ASN A 581 -3.68 14.33 12.05
CA ASN A 581 -4.00 15.19 10.91
C ASN A 581 -5.50 15.50 10.77
N ASP A 582 -6.28 15.42 11.86
CA ASP A 582 -7.71 15.75 11.83
C ASP A 582 -7.94 17.22 11.42
N TRP A 583 -8.62 17.42 10.28
CA TRP A 583 -8.91 18.72 9.68
C TRP A 583 -10.16 19.40 10.26
N LEU A 584 -11.00 18.65 10.98
CA LEU A 584 -12.27 19.10 11.54
C LEU A 584 -12.17 19.37 13.05
N ILE A 585 -11.49 18.50 13.79
CA ILE A 585 -11.36 18.56 15.25
C ILE A 585 -9.94 19.04 15.64
N PRO A 586 -9.78 20.26 16.19
CA PRO A 586 -8.45 20.80 16.48
C PRO A 586 -7.71 20.03 17.60
N THR A 587 -6.49 19.56 17.31
CA THR A 587 -5.61 18.83 18.25
C THR A 587 -5.43 19.54 19.59
N LYS A 588 -5.39 20.88 19.58
CA LYS A 588 -5.30 21.74 20.78
C LYS A 588 -6.47 21.57 21.77
N ASP A 589 -7.62 21.07 21.33
CA ASP A 589 -8.81 20.86 22.15
C ASP A 589 -8.94 19.38 22.57
N ILE A 590 -8.31 18.47 21.82
CA ILE A 590 -8.06 17.08 22.20
C ILE A 590 -7.07 17.00 23.38
N ILE A 591 -5.94 17.72 23.30
CA ILE A 591 -4.95 17.80 24.39
C ILE A 591 -5.62 18.28 25.69
N LYS A 592 -6.46 19.32 25.64
CA LYS A 592 -7.15 19.86 26.83
C LYS A 592 -8.19 18.93 27.44
N ILE A 593 -8.77 17.99 26.67
CA ILE A 593 -9.69 17.02 27.23
C ILE A 593 -8.94 15.83 27.82
N ASP A 594 -7.84 15.39 27.21
CA ASP A 594 -6.90 14.43 27.81
C ASP A 594 -6.34 14.95 29.16
N GLU A 595 -5.85 16.19 29.22
CA GLU A 595 -5.42 16.88 30.46
C GLU A 595 -6.47 16.90 31.59
N LYS A 596 -7.77 16.85 31.24
CA LYS A 596 -8.88 16.84 32.20
C LYS A 596 -9.35 15.45 32.56
N LEU A 597 -9.40 14.55 31.57
CA LEU A 597 -9.74 13.14 31.76
C LEU A 597 -8.72 12.46 32.68
N LYS A 598 -7.44 12.84 32.61
CA LYS A 598 -6.37 12.45 33.54
C LYS A 598 -6.58 12.89 35.00
N LYS A 599 -7.59 13.72 35.30
CA LYS A 599 -7.99 14.10 36.67
C LYS A 599 -9.30 13.46 37.11
N SER A 600 -9.97 12.72 36.22
CA SER A 600 -11.18 11.96 36.53
C SER A 600 -10.82 10.68 37.28
N SER A 601 -11.82 9.95 37.80
CA SER A 601 -11.59 8.65 38.46
C SER A 601 -11.62 7.46 37.50
N ALA A 602 -11.78 7.69 36.20
CA ALA A 602 -11.89 6.65 35.18
C ALA A 602 -10.53 6.20 34.61
N LYS A 603 -10.45 4.92 34.21
CA LYS A 603 -9.42 4.42 33.28
C LYS A 603 -9.69 5.04 31.90
N VAL A 604 -8.72 5.76 31.34
CA VAL A 604 -8.85 6.38 30.01
C VAL A 604 -7.71 5.91 29.11
N ASP A 605 -8.06 5.12 28.10
CA ASP A 605 -7.13 4.59 27.10
C ASP A 605 -7.09 5.58 25.91
N PHE A 606 -6.02 6.36 25.79
CA PHE A 606 -5.88 7.42 24.77
C PHE A 606 -4.96 6.97 23.63
N LEU A 607 -5.51 6.86 22.41
CA LEU A 607 -4.82 6.38 21.21
C LEU A 607 -4.64 7.51 20.19
N LEU A 608 -3.40 7.96 20.01
CA LEU A 608 -3.02 8.97 19.00
C LEU A 608 -2.34 8.31 17.80
N TYR A 609 -2.97 8.39 16.63
CA TYR A 609 -2.39 7.93 15.38
C TYR A 609 -1.88 9.14 14.59
N LYS A 610 -0.58 9.47 14.76
CA LYS A 610 0.12 10.67 14.25
C LYS A 610 -0.19 11.06 12.79
N HIS A 611 -0.48 10.08 11.93
CA HIS A 611 -0.69 10.28 10.49
C HIS A 611 -2.14 10.12 10.01
N GLU A 612 -3.05 9.59 10.84
CA GLU A 612 -4.48 9.50 10.47
C GLU A 612 -5.15 10.88 10.47
N GLY A 613 -6.20 11.02 9.65
CA GLY A 613 -7.01 12.23 9.55
C GLY A 613 -8.25 12.20 10.45
N HIS A 614 -9.34 12.77 9.94
CA HIS A 614 -10.65 12.75 10.60
C HIS A 614 -11.33 11.38 10.40
N GLY A 615 -10.88 10.38 11.17
CA GLY A 615 -11.29 8.97 11.06
C GLY A 615 -10.12 8.04 10.72
N ILE A 616 -10.33 6.72 10.85
CA ILE A 616 -9.28 5.71 10.62
C ILE A 616 -9.34 5.19 9.18
N THR A 617 -8.27 5.42 8.42
CA THR A 617 -8.15 5.07 7.00
C THR A 617 -7.21 3.88 6.77
N SER A 618 -6.04 3.85 7.38
CA SER A 618 -5.00 2.83 7.14
C SER A 618 -5.41 1.45 7.65
N THR A 619 -5.15 0.42 6.85
CA THR A 619 -5.39 -0.98 7.24
C THR A 619 -4.62 -1.36 8.50
N ASN A 620 -3.35 -0.96 8.63
CA ASN A 620 -2.52 -1.32 9.78
C ASN A 620 -2.99 -0.65 11.08
N VAL A 621 -3.37 0.64 11.01
CA VAL A 621 -3.96 1.36 12.15
C VAL A 621 -5.31 0.77 12.54
N ARG A 622 -6.12 0.38 11.56
CA ARG A 622 -7.41 -0.30 11.77
C ARG A 622 -7.25 -1.67 12.45
N VAL A 623 -6.18 -2.41 12.16
CA VAL A 623 -5.82 -3.66 12.87
C VAL A 623 -5.48 -3.38 14.33
N ASP A 624 -4.59 -2.43 14.60
CA ASP A 624 -4.20 -2.06 15.97
C ASP A 624 -5.41 -1.56 16.79
N PHE A 625 -6.23 -0.67 16.21
CA PHE A 625 -7.46 -0.19 16.83
C PHE A 625 -8.43 -1.33 17.14
N TYR A 626 -8.73 -2.23 16.19
CA TYR A 626 -9.64 -3.35 16.44
C TYR A 626 -9.09 -4.33 17.51
N THR A 627 -7.77 -4.58 17.51
CA THR A 627 -7.11 -5.41 18.53
C THR A 627 -7.19 -4.78 19.94
N ARG A 628 -7.06 -3.45 20.03
CA ARG A 628 -7.25 -2.71 21.30
C ARG A 628 -8.71 -2.66 21.71
N LEU A 629 -9.63 -2.50 20.75
CA LEU A 629 -11.08 -2.43 20.97
C LEU A 629 -11.62 -3.75 21.54
N GLU A 630 -11.27 -4.90 20.96
CA GLU A 630 -11.72 -6.20 21.51
C GLU A 630 -11.19 -6.45 22.91
N LYS A 631 -9.94 -6.06 23.19
CA LYS A 631 -9.35 -6.12 24.54
C LYS A 631 -10.08 -5.21 25.53
N PHE A 632 -10.30 -3.94 25.18
CA PHE A 632 -11.00 -2.96 26.03
C PHE A 632 -12.43 -3.40 26.36
N LEU A 633 -13.18 -3.90 25.37
CA LEU A 633 -14.52 -4.42 25.62
C LEU A 633 -14.50 -5.71 26.46
N ALA A 634 -13.54 -6.61 26.23
CA ALA A 634 -13.38 -7.81 27.05
C ALA A 634 -12.99 -7.49 28.50
N GLU A 635 -12.20 -6.44 28.74
CA GLU A 635 -11.84 -5.95 30.10
C GLU A 635 -13.03 -5.36 30.85
N HIS A 636 -13.97 -4.67 30.17
CA HIS A 636 -15.00 -3.85 30.83
C HIS A 636 -16.44 -4.38 30.73
N ILE A 637 -16.76 -5.22 29.74
CA ILE A 637 -18.07 -5.88 29.59
C ILE A 637 -17.97 -7.39 29.26
N GLY A 638 -16.77 -7.94 29.13
CA GLY A 638 -16.53 -9.37 28.90
C GLY A 638 -16.88 -9.86 27.50
N SER A 639 -16.14 -10.87 27.01
CA SER A 639 -16.42 -11.52 25.72
C SER A 639 -17.13 -12.87 25.93
N PRO A 640 -18.35 -13.08 25.39
CA PRO A 640 -19.05 -14.37 25.48
C PRO A 640 -18.42 -15.41 24.56
N ASP A 641 -18.14 -16.61 25.05
CA ASP A 641 -17.42 -17.61 24.25
C ASP A 641 -18.25 -18.18 23.08
N GLN A 642 -18.04 -17.62 21.89
CA GLN A 642 -18.71 -18.05 20.65
C GLN A 642 -18.04 -19.28 20.01
N SER A 643 -16.86 -19.73 20.48
CA SER A 643 -16.01 -20.61 19.66
C SER A 643 -16.64 -21.98 19.42
N ALA A 644 -17.34 -22.54 20.41
CA ALA A 644 -18.06 -23.79 20.26
C ALA A 644 -19.18 -23.70 19.20
N PHE A 645 -19.85 -22.54 19.10
CA PHE A 645 -20.87 -22.32 18.07
C PHE A 645 -20.25 -22.09 16.69
N GLN A 646 -19.24 -21.23 16.57
CA GLN A 646 -18.55 -20.98 15.30
C GLN A 646 -17.92 -22.28 14.77
N LEU A 647 -17.27 -23.08 15.61
CA LEU A 647 -16.75 -24.40 15.23
C LEU A 647 -17.86 -25.39 14.84
N LYS A 648 -19.01 -25.38 15.52
CA LYS A 648 -20.17 -26.21 15.12
C LYS A 648 -20.68 -25.80 13.73
N LYS A 649 -20.83 -24.50 13.48
CA LYS A 649 -21.30 -23.97 12.19
C LYS A 649 -20.30 -24.26 11.08
N ILE A 650 -19.00 -24.05 11.31
CA ILE A 650 -17.92 -24.44 10.41
C ILE A 650 -18.01 -25.93 10.06
N ARG A 651 -18.14 -26.83 11.04
CA ARG A 651 -18.29 -28.28 10.79
C ARG A 651 -19.53 -28.61 9.94
N GLN A 652 -20.68 -28.02 10.25
CA GLN A 652 -21.91 -28.22 9.47
C GLN A 652 -21.77 -27.68 8.04
N ASP A 653 -21.19 -26.49 7.88
CA ASP A 653 -20.89 -25.90 6.57
C ASP A 653 -19.84 -26.72 5.81
N THR A 654 -18.84 -27.33 6.46
CA THR A 654 -17.87 -28.24 5.86
C THR A 654 -18.55 -29.50 5.30
N GLU A 655 -19.50 -30.12 6.01
CA GLU A 655 -20.22 -31.28 5.47
C GLU A 655 -21.17 -30.92 4.31
N VAL A 656 -21.88 -29.79 4.39
CA VAL A 656 -22.68 -29.28 3.25
C VAL A 656 -21.79 -28.91 2.07
N THR A 657 -20.59 -28.39 2.33
CA THR A 657 -19.61 -28.04 1.29
C THR A 657 -18.95 -29.29 0.70
N LYS A 658 -18.67 -30.34 1.49
CA LYS A 658 -18.25 -31.67 0.99
C LYS A 658 -19.32 -32.28 0.09
N GLN A 659 -20.60 -32.20 0.46
CA GLN A 659 -21.70 -32.69 -0.39
C GLN A 659 -21.82 -31.89 -1.69
N ALA A 660 -21.66 -30.56 -1.63
CA ALA A 660 -21.63 -29.71 -2.83
C ALA A 660 -20.38 -29.95 -3.70
N ILE A 661 -19.22 -30.19 -3.09
CA ILE A 661 -17.97 -30.55 -3.78
C ILE A 661 -18.10 -31.93 -4.42
N ALA A 662 -18.61 -32.95 -3.73
CA ALA A 662 -18.84 -34.28 -4.31
C ALA A 662 -19.76 -34.21 -5.54
N LYS A 663 -20.82 -33.40 -5.47
CA LYS A 663 -21.74 -33.16 -6.59
C LYS A 663 -21.13 -32.33 -7.74
N ARG A 664 -20.00 -31.65 -7.51
CA ARG A 664 -19.27 -30.84 -8.51
C ARG A 664 -18.02 -31.56 -9.04
N ALA A 665 -17.42 -32.46 -8.25
CA ALA A 665 -16.34 -33.36 -8.62
C ALA A 665 -16.83 -34.43 -9.61
N GLN A 666 -18.11 -34.84 -9.54
CA GLN A 666 -18.78 -35.61 -10.60
C GLN A 666 -18.87 -34.88 -11.96
N VAL A 667 -18.43 -33.63 -12.06
CA VAL A 667 -18.50 -32.79 -13.27
C VAL A 667 -17.12 -32.23 -13.68
N LEU A 668 -16.08 -32.42 -12.85
CA LEU A 668 -14.75 -31.81 -13.02
C LEU A 668 -13.60 -32.80 -12.73
N ALA A 669 -13.79 -34.07 -13.08
CA ALA A 669 -12.73 -35.05 -13.11
C ALA A 669 -12.11 -35.08 -14.52
N ASP A 670 -11.07 -34.28 -14.73
CA ASP A 670 -9.73 -34.74 -15.13
C ASP A 670 -8.76 -33.54 -15.33
N ASP A 671 -7.46 -33.82 -15.43
CA ASP A 671 -6.31 -32.95 -15.72
C ASP A 671 -5.99 -31.77 -14.76
N GLU A 672 -6.88 -30.80 -14.49
CA GLU A 672 -6.50 -29.52 -13.81
C GLU A 672 -6.02 -29.68 -12.35
N LEU A 673 -6.18 -30.86 -11.75
CA LEU A 673 -5.93 -31.09 -10.32
C LEU A 673 -4.47 -31.40 -9.97
N LEU A 674 -3.66 -31.90 -10.92
CA LEU A 674 -2.31 -32.44 -10.64
C LEU A 674 -1.26 -31.31 -10.48
N ASP A 675 -1.33 -30.32 -11.37
CA ASP A 675 -0.41 -29.16 -11.53
C ASP A 675 -0.24 -28.29 -10.28
N ARG A 676 -1.09 -28.48 -9.26
CA ARG A 676 -1.10 -27.69 -8.02
C ARG A 676 -0.52 -28.41 -6.80
N CYS A 677 -0.31 -29.73 -6.91
CA CYS A 677 0.40 -30.52 -5.90
C CYS A 677 1.86 -30.75 -6.31
N LEU A 678 2.09 -31.04 -7.59
CA LEU A 678 3.40 -31.31 -8.16
C LEU A 678 4.32 -30.07 -8.11
N PRO A 679 5.66 -30.25 -8.05
CA PRO A 679 6.59 -29.13 -8.19
C PRO A 679 6.56 -28.60 -9.62
N LYS A 680 6.52 -27.27 -9.78
CA LYS A 680 7.07 -26.68 -11.01
C LYS A 680 8.54 -27.07 -11.08
N HIS A 681 9.00 -27.56 -12.23
CA HIS A 681 10.30 -28.22 -12.34
C HIS A 681 11.45 -27.35 -11.80
N TYR A 682 12.35 -27.98 -11.04
CA TYR A 682 13.60 -27.41 -10.52
C TYR A 682 13.50 -26.22 -9.53
N GLU A 683 12.41 -26.15 -8.75
CA GLU A 683 12.22 -25.18 -7.67
C GLU A 683 13.40 -25.15 -6.65
N PRO A 684 14.14 -24.02 -6.48
CA PRO A 684 15.36 -24.00 -5.66
C PRO A 684 15.14 -24.03 -4.15
N PHE A 685 15.76 -24.98 -3.44
CA PHE A 685 15.58 -25.25 -2.01
C PHE A 685 15.82 -24.01 -1.14
N PHE A 686 16.83 -23.20 -1.46
CA PHE A 686 17.21 -22.02 -0.67
C PHE A 686 16.46 -20.73 -1.06
N LEU A 687 15.55 -20.77 -2.04
CA LEU A 687 14.79 -19.61 -2.50
C LEU A 687 13.29 -19.68 -2.19
N VAL A 688 12.73 -20.86 -1.88
CA VAL A 688 11.32 -20.96 -1.46
C VAL A 688 11.16 -20.43 -0.04
N VAL A 689 10.20 -19.52 0.16
CA VAL A 689 9.91 -18.96 1.48
C VAL A 689 9.14 -19.97 2.34
N GLU A 690 9.49 -20.06 3.62
CA GLU A 690 8.86 -20.93 4.63
C GLU A 690 7.31 -20.89 4.60
N SER A 691 6.74 -19.70 4.39
CA SER A 691 5.29 -19.47 4.30
C SER A 691 4.63 -20.05 3.04
N GLU A 692 5.40 -20.28 1.97
CA GLU A 692 4.95 -20.89 0.71
C GLU A 692 4.98 -22.41 0.82
N LEU A 693 6.07 -22.98 1.38
CA LEU A 693 6.14 -24.40 1.76
C LEU A 693 4.99 -24.77 2.72
N LYS A 694 4.71 -23.94 3.73
CA LYS A 694 3.59 -24.17 4.68
C LYS A 694 2.22 -24.09 4.00
N GLN A 695 2.01 -23.23 2.99
CA GLN A 695 0.76 -23.21 2.20
C GLN A 695 0.63 -24.44 1.29
N ARG A 696 1.70 -24.84 0.59
CA ARG A 696 1.72 -26.00 -0.30
C ARG A 696 1.52 -27.31 0.47
N LEU A 697 2.14 -27.45 1.64
CA LEU A 697 1.97 -28.60 2.52
C LEU A 697 0.51 -28.84 2.91
N GLU A 698 -0.20 -27.79 3.30
CA GLU A 698 -1.61 -27.88 3.70
C GLU A 698 -2.56 -28.09 2.50
N PHE A 699 -2.20 -27.58 1.31
CA PHE A 699 -2.91 -27.91 0.08
C PHE A 699 -2.82 -29.42 -0.21
N CYS A 700 -1.62 -29.99 -0.28
CA CYS A 700 -1.42 -31.41 -0.55
C CYS A 700 -2.07 -32.32 0.50
N LYS A 701 -1.97 -31.96 1.80
CA LYS A 701 -2.62 -32.71 2.90
C LYS A 701 -4.14 -32.77 2.78
N SER A 702 -4.78 -31.78 2.17
CA SER A 702 -6.25 -31.71 2.10
C SER A 702 -6.90 -32.78 1.19
N TYR A 703 -6.13 -33.42 0.30
CA TYR A 703 -6.63 -34.41 -0.67
C TYR A 703 -6.40 -35.89 -0.27
N LEU A 704 -5.70 -36.18 0.83
CA LEU A 704 -5.47 -37.56 1.29
C LEU A 704 -6.68 -38.11 2.07
N GLN A 705 -7.64 -38.70 1.35
CA GLN A 705 -8.74 -39.49 1.92
C GLN A 705 -8.88 -40.82 1.15
N ASP A 706 -8.13 -41.82 1.61
CA ASP A 706 -8.21 -43.26 1.35
C ASP A 706 -8.34 -43.79 -0.11
N ALA A 707 -7.19 -44.01 -0.75
CA ALA A 707 -6.96 -45.17 -1.62
C ALA A 707 -5.46 -45.50 -1.71
N ASP A 708 -5.07 -46.77 -1.68
CA ASP A 708 -3.67 -47.18 -1.94
C ASP A 708 -3.43 -47.23 -3.47
N THR A 709 -3.07 -46.08 -4.03
CA THR A 709 -2.81 -45.86 -5.46
C THR A 709 -1.47 -45.15 -5.66
N ALA A 710 -0.91 -45.21 -6.88
CA ALA A 710 0.34 -44.51 -7.20
C ALA A 710 0.24 -42.99 -6.93
N ILE A 711 -0.86 -42.36 -7.34
CA ILE A 711 -1.17 -40.93 -7.10
C ILE A 711 -1.17 -40.62 -5.59
N SER A 712 -1.75 -41.50 -4.76
CA SER A 712 -1.73 -41.32 -3.31
C SER A 712 -0.35 -41.57 -2.67
N ALA A 713 0.53 -42.35 -3.30
CA ALA A 713 1.93 -42.49 -2.88
C ALA A 713 2.75 -41.24 -3.23
N GLU A 714 2.52 -40.67 -4.41
CA GLU A 714 3.16 -39.44 -4.91
C GLU A 714 2.79 -38.19 -4.10
N ILE A 715 1.51 -38.06 -3.71
CA ILE A 715 1.05 -37.00 -2.80
C ILE A 715 1.66 -37.18 -1.39
N LYS A 716 1.73 -38.41 -0.87
CA LYS A 716 2.42 -38.71 0.42
C LYS A 716 3.91 -38.35 0.35
N LEU A 717 4.59 -38.68 -0.75
CA LEU A 717 6.00 -38.38 -0.98
C LEU A 717 6.29 -36.87 -1.00
N ASN A 718 5.50 -36.09 -1.74
CA ASN A 718 5.62 -34.62 -1.77
C ASN A 718 5.35 -33.98 -0.40
N ILE A 719 4.42 -34.53 0.40
CA ILE A 719 4.17 -34.10 1.78
C ILE A 719 5.39 -34.35 2.68
N LEU A 720 5.97 -35.55 2.64
CA LEU A 720 7.14 -35.91 3.45
C LEU A 720 8.37 -35.06 3.09
N ILE A 721 8.65 -34.89 1.81
CA ILE A 721 9.73 -34.00 1.34
C ILE A 721 9.51 -32.57 1.84
N THR A 722 8.29 -32.04 1.72
CA THR A 722 7.97 -30.67 2.19
C THR A 722 8.11 -30.53 3.71
N GLN A 723 7.74 -31.56 4.48
CA GLN A 723 7.96 -31.60 5.93
C GLN A 723 9.45 -31.65 6.29
N ALA A 724 10.26 -32.42 5.57
CA ALA A 724 11.70 -32.42 5.74
C ALA A 724 12.32 -31.04 5.47
N LYS A 725 11.93 -30.36 4.37
CA LYS A 725 12.40 -28.99 4.08
C LYS A 725 12.10 -28.03 5.25
N LEU A 726 10.90 -28.10 5.80
CA LEU A 726 10.48 -27.24 6.91
C LEU A 726 11.18 -27.56 8.23
N SER A 727 11.25 -28.83 8.63
CA SER A 727 11.99 -29.23 9.85
C SER A 727 13.48 -28.88 9.75
N TYR A 728 14.09 -29.00 8.56
CA TYR A 728 15.47 -28.58 8.33
C TYR A 728 15.65 -27.06 8.51
N LEU A 729 14.74 -26.23 7.96
CA LEU A 729 14.76 -24.77 8.13
C LEU A 729 14.46 -24.32 9.56
N ASP A 730 13.57 -25.01 10.27
CA ASP A 730 13.26 -24.79 11.69
C ASP A 730 14.39 -25.30 12.64
N GLY A 731 15.44 -25.94 12.09
CA GLY A 731 16.60 -26.47 12.84
C GLY A 731 16.39 -27.84 13.50
N ASP A 732 15.23 -28.47 13.30
CA ASP A 732 14.91 -29.82 13.76
C ASP A 732 15.45 -30.87 12.78
N LEU A 733 16.77 -31.07 12.85
CA LEU A 733 17.51 -31.99 12.01
C LEU A 733 17.05 -33.45 12.17
N ASP A 734 16.63 -33.89 13.37
CA ASP A 734 16.23 -35.28 13.58
C ASP A 734 14.81 -35.56 13.05
N SER A 735 13.84 -34.64 13.21
CA SER A 735 12.53 -34.77 12.55
C SER A 735 12.65 -34.67 11.02
N SER A 736 13.52 -33.77 10.52
CA SER A 736 13.82 -33.68 9.08
C SER A 736 14.25 -35.03 8.52
N MET A 737 15.20 -35.68 9.21
CA MET A 737 15.79 -36.92 8.77
C MET A 737 14.84 -38.13 8.89
N LEU A 738 13.88 -38.09 9.82
CA LEU A 738 12.77 -39.06 9.87
C LEU A 738 11.90 -38.97 8.60
N PHE A 739 11.46 -37.77 8.21
CA PHE A 739 10.67 -37.58 6.99
C PHE A 739 11.43 -37.91 5.70
N VAL A 740 12.75 -37.64 5.66
CA VAL A 740 13.65 -38.07 4.57
C VAL A 740 13.70 -39.60 4.44
N SER A 741 13.78 -40.33 5.56
CA SER A 741 13.82 -41.79 5.60
C SER A 741 12.49 -42.42 5.16
N GLU A 742 11.36 -41.85 5.57
CA GLU A 742 10.03 -42.26 5.11
C GLU A 742 9.83 -41.98 3.61
N ALA A 743 10.30 -40.83 3.10
CA ALA A 743 10.25 -40.48 1.67
C ALA A 743 11.09 -41.44 0.81
N ASP A 744 12.33 -41.74 1.22
CA ASP A 744 13.22 -42.73 0.60
C ASP A 744 12.59 -44.14 0.58
N THR A 745 11.87 -44.52 1.64
CA THR A 745 11.14 -45.79 1.71
C THR A 745 10.00 -45.86 0.69
N ILE A 746 9.27 -44.76 0.46
CA ILE A 746 8.23 -44.69 -0.59
C ILE A 746 8.86 -44.73 -1.99
N LEU A 747 9.94 -43.97 -2.23
CA LEU A 747 10.68 -43.98 -3.50
C LEU A 747 11.18 -45.38 -3.85
N LYS A 748 11.80 -46.10 -2.90
CA LYS A 748 12.26 -47.49 -3.10
C LYS A 748 11.14 -48.50 -3.39
N LYS A 749 9.89 -48.18 -3.01
CA LYS A 749 8.72 -49.05 -3.25
C LYS A 749 8.03 -48.79 -4.60
N TYR A 750 8.07 -47.56 -5.13
CA TYR A 750 7.27 -47.15 -6.29
C TYR A 750 8.05 -46.42 -7.43
N GLY A 751 9.35 -46.15 -7.24
CA GLY A 751 10.11 -45.19 -8.06
C GLY A 751 10.33 -45.51 -9.55
N ASN A 752 9.89 -46.67 -10.05
CA ASN A 752 9.95 -47.03 -11.47
C ASN A 752 8.66 -46.69 -12.25
N THR A 753 7.62 -46.16 -11.60
CA THR A 753 6.33 -45.81 -12.25
C THR A 753 6.02 -44.32 -12.11
N PHE A 754 6.45 -43.56 -13.13
CA PHE A 754 6.24 -42.12 -13.36
C PHE A 754 6.87 -41.13 -12.36
N LEU A 755 7.21 -39.95 -12.89
CA LEU A 755 7.65 -38.68 -12.25
C LEU A 755 8.82 -38.69 -11.23
N SER A 756 9.30 -39.83 -10.77
CA SER A 756 10.20 -40.03 -9.61
C SER A 756 11.55 -39.27 -9.56
N THR A 757 11.99 -38.60 -10.63
CA THR A 757 13.30 -37.94 -10.70
C THR A 757 13.43 -36.75 -9.73
N ALA A 758 12.46 -35.83 -9.69
CA ALA A 758 12.60 -34.57 -8.94
C ALA A 758 12.46 -34.75 -7.42
N GLU A 759 11.62 -35.67 -7.00
CA GLU A 759 11.42 -36.07 -5.60
C GLU A 759 12.65 -36.82 -5.06
N ASN A 760 13.20 -37.78 -5.83
CA ASN A 760 14.45 -38.47 -5.50
C ASN A 760 15.62 -37.49 -5.35
N LEU A 761 15.76 -36.57 -6.32
CA LEU A 761 16.74 -35.50 -6.30
C LEU A 761 16.61 -34.61 -5.05
N SER A 762 15.38 -34.27 -4.65
CA SER A 762 15.09 -33.51 -3.42
C SER A 762 15.45 -34.26 -2.13
N VAL A 763 15.20 -35.57 -2.09
CA VAL A 763 15.57 -36.45 -0.95
C VAL A 763 17.09 -36.54 -0.80
N ARG A 764 17.83 -36.73 -1.91
CA ARG A 764 19.30 -36.82 -1.88
C ARG A 764 19.99 -35.49 -1.53
N VAL A 765 19.45 -34.35 -1.95
CA VAL A 765 19.92 -33.02 -1.49
C VAL A 765 19.78 -32.88 0.03
N LEU A 766 18.64 -33.29 0.60
CA LEU A 766 18.42 -33.26 2.05
C LEU A 766 19.36 -34.21 2.80
N GLN A 767 19.61 -35.42 2.28
CA GLN A 767 20.59 -36.35 2.85
C GLN A 767 22.01 -35.76 2.84
N SER A 768 22.40 -35.11 1.74
CA SER A 768 23.70 -34.43 1.62
C SER A 768 23.85 -33.27 2.59
N LEU A 769 22.82 -32.42 2.74
CA LEU A 769 22.80 -31.34 3.74
C LEU A 769 22.92 -31.87 5.17
N HIS A 770 22.20 -32.94 5.49
CA HIS A 770 22.21 -33.51 6.83
C HIS A 770 23.54 -34.21 7.18
N ASN A 771 24.19 -34.84 6.20
CA ASN A 771 25.56 -35.37 6.36
C ASN A 771 26.55 -34.23 6.67
N TYR A 772 26.39 -33.06 6.03
CA TYR A 772 27.22 -31.89 6.27
C TYR A 772 27.05 -31.32 7.68
N ASP A 773 25.81 -31.11 8.14
CA ASP A 773 25.56 -30.58 9.49
C ASP A 773 25.94 -31.57 10.61
N LYS A 774 25.96 -32.87 10.33
CA LYS A 774 26.55 -33.90 11.21
C LYS A 774 28.10 -33.95 11.17
N GLY A 775 28.75 -33.00 10.49
CA GLY A 775 30.21 -32.93 10.38
C GLY A 775 30.83 -34.01 9.49
N GLN A 776 30.04 -34.70 8.68
CA GLN A 776 30.48 -35.71 7.72
C GLN A 776 30.72 -35.07 6.35
N SER A 777 31.46 -33.95 6.33
CA SER A 777 31.65 -33.07 5.17
C SER A 777 32.12 -33.79 3.90
N GLN A 778 32.89 -34.88 4.05
CA GLN A 778 33.32 -35.70 2.91
C GLN A 778 32.16 -36.49 2.28
N LEU A 779 31.29 -37.12 3.07
CA LEU A 779 30.09 -37.81 2.56
C LEU A 779 29.11 -36.84 1.91
N ALA A 780 28.98 -35.63 2.47
CA ALA A 780 28.19 -34.56 1.86
C ALA A 780 28.79 -34.07 0.53
N LEU A 781 30.11 -33.89 0.44
CA LEU A 781 30.77 -33.53 -0.81
C LEU A 781 30.66 -34.62 -1.87
N GLU A 782 30.78 -35.89 -1.49
CA GLU A 782 30.69 -37.02 -2.42
C GLU A 782 29.27 -37.17 -2.98
N GLU A 783 28.22 -36.99 -2.17
CA GLU A 783 26.82 -37.02 -2.64
C GLU A 783 26.45 -35.76 -3.43
N ALA A 784 26.80 -34.55 -2.97
CA ALA A 784 26.55 -33.32 -3.71
C ALA A 784 27.27 -33.30 -5.08
N PHE A 785 28.47 -33.87 -5.16
CA PHE A 785 29.19 -34.03 -6.41
C PHE A 785 28.55 -35.09 -7.33
N ALA A 786 28.08 -36.22 -6.78
CA ALA A 786 27.33 -37.19 -7.55
C ALA A 786 26.06 -36.56 -8.14
N LEU A 787 25.30 -35.81 -7.34
CA LEU A 787 24.10 -35.09 -7.78
C LEU A 787 24.38 -34.09 -8.92
N ALA A 788 25.42 -33.27 -8.81
CA ALA A 788 25.80 -32.32 -9.86
C ALA A 788 26.38 -33.00 -11.12
N THR A 789 26.95 -34.20 -11.00
CA THR A 789 27.43 -34.98 -12.17
C THR A 789 26.28 -35.70 -12.87
N GLU A 790 25.28 -36.15 -12.12
CA GLU A 790 24.10 -36.88 -12.61
C GLU A 790 23.04 -35.91 -13.20
N PHE A 791 22.99 -34.67 -12.70
CA PHE A 791 22.07 -33.61 -13.13
C PHE A 791 22.77 -32.24 -13.23
N PRO A 792 23.52 -31.95 -14.32
CA PRO A 792 24.33 -30.74 -14.46
C PRO A 792 23.55 -29.43 -14.29
N ASP A 793 22.37 -29.32 -14.93
CA ASP A 793 21.50 -28.12 -14.89
C ASP A 793 20.94 -27.79 -13.49
N PHE A 794 21.10 -28.67 -12.50
CA PHE A 794 20.41 -28.55 -11.22
C PHE A 794 21.11 -27.59 -10.26
N THR A 795 20.73 -26.31 -10.33
CA THR A 795 21.28 -25.19 -9.57
C THR A 795 21.41 -25.49 -8.06
N ASN A 796 20.48 -26.23 -7.45
CA ASN A 796 20.56 -26.62 -6.04
C ASN A 796 21.80 -27.44 -5.68
N ALA A 797 22.22 -28.37 -6.53
CA ALA A 797 23.42 -29.18 -6.28
C ALA A 797 24.70 -28.35 -6.45
N GLN A 798 24.69 -27.41 -7.40
CA GLN A 798 25.76 -26.42 -7.58
C GLN A 798 25.86 -25.49 -6.34
N ASP A 799 24.74 -24.91 -5.89
CA ASP A 799 24.65 -24.04 -4.71
C ASP A 799 25.09 -24.78 -3.42
N LEU A 800 24.76 -26.07 -3.31
CA LEU A 800 25.18 -26.93 -2.21
C LEU A 800 26.69 -27.20 -2.23
N LEU A 801 27.27 -27.53 -3.40
CA LEU A 801 28.71 -27.68 -3.56
C LEU A 801 29.46 -26.37 -3.23
N ILE A 802 28.95 -25.23 -3.66
CA ILE A 802 29.50 -23.90 -3.35
C ILE A 802 29.50 -23.68 -1.83
N ARG A 803 28.35 -23.82 -1.15
CA ARG A 803 28.21 -23.59 0.29
C ARG A 803 29.07 -24.52 1.14
N ILE A 804 29.12 -25.83 0.82
CA ILE A 804 29.95 -26.80 1.55
C ILE A 804 31.44 -26.48 1.36
N SER A 805 31.86 -26.22 0.13
CA SER A 805 33.28 -26.01 -0.20
C SER A 805 33.84 -24.67 0.32
N GLN A 806 33.03 -23.60 0.35
CA GLN A 806 33.39 -22.30 0.92
C GLN A 806 33.73 -22.37 2.41
N LYS A 807 32.96 -23.14 3.21
CA LYS A 807 33.10 -23.16 4.68
C LYS A 807 34.27 -24.03 5.17
N GLU A 808 34.52 -25.15 4.49
CA GLU A 808 35.44 -26.21 4.97
C GLU A 808 36.83 -26.20 4.29
N ARG A 809 37.07 -25.33 3.30
CA ARG A 809 38.35 -25.20 2.54
C ARG A 809 38.85 -26.50 1.87
N VAL A 810 37.96 -27.43 1.54
CA VAL A 810 38.31 -28.80 1.09
C VAL A 810 38.78 -28.90 -0.37
N TRP A 811 38.66 -27.82 -1.15
CA TRP A 811 38.92 -27.77 -2.60
C TRP A 811 40.19 -28.52 -3.07
N PRO A 812 41.38 -28.40 -2.44
CA PRO A 812 42.58 -29.13 -2.88
C PRO A 812 42.42 -30.67 -2.89
N LYS A 813 41.65 -31.22 -1.95
CA LYS A 813 41.34 -32.66 -1.92
C LYS A 813 40.32 -33.04 -3.00
N LEU A 814 39.30 -32.20 -3.21
CA LEU A 814 38.29 -32.41 -4.26
C LEU A 814 38.94 -32.39 -5.65
N MET A 815 39.84 -31.44 -5.93
CA MET A 815 40.62 -31.39 -7.17
C MET A 815 41.55 -32.60 -7.36
N THR A 816 42.05 -33.18 -6.27
CA THR A 816 42.84 -34.42 -6.32
C THR A 816 41.96 -35.64 -6.63
N ALA A 817 40.74 -35.71 -6.09
CA ALA A 817 39.77 -36.74 -6.46
C ALA A 817 39.31 -36.62 -7.92
N LEU A 818 39.08 -35.38 -8.40
CA LEU A 818 38.72 -35.08 -9.79
C LEU A 818 39.81 -35.53 -10.78
N ARG A 819 41.10 -35.22 -10.52
CA ARG A 819 42.22 -35.69 -11.35
C ARG A 819 42.32 -37.22 -11.46
N ASN A 820 41.81 -37.95 -10.48
CA ASN A 820 41.87 -39.42 -10.45
C ASN A 820 40.64 -40.11 -11.07
N LYS A 821 39.54 -39.38 -11.32
CA LYS A 821 38.37 -39.89 -12.07
C LYS A 821 38.44 -39.38 -13.51
N SER A 822 39.07 -40.15 -14.39
CA SER A 822 39.26 -39.84 -15.83
C SER A 822 37.98 -39.92 -16.68
N ALA A 823 36.86 -39.41 -16.15
CA ALA A 823 35.57 -39.32 -16.84
C ALA A 823 35.25 -37.85 -17.12
N VAL A 824 34.78 -37.58 -18.34
CA VAL A 824 34.42 -36.26 -18.87
C VAL A 824 33.57 -35.48 -17.86
N VAL A 825 34.01 -34.27 -17.49
CA VAL A 825 33.22 -33.31 -16.70
C VAL A 825 32.57 -32.32 -17.68
N PRO A 826 31.25 -32.40 -17.92
CA PRO A 826 30.59 -31.63 -18.96
C PRO A 826 29.94 -30.36 -18.40
N ASP A 827 30.71 -29.49 -17.75
CA ASP A 827 30.34 -28.08 -17.61
C ASP A 827 31.50 -27.21 -17.13
N GLY A 828 31.76 -26.09 -17.80
CA GLY A 828 32.82 -25.16 -17.43
C GLY A 828 32.39 -24.11 -16.40
N HIS A 829 31.09 -23.86 -16.23
CA HIS A 829 30.58 -22.92 -15.22
C HIS A 829 31.00 -23.29 -13.79
N LEU A 830 31.17 -24.58 -13.47
CA LEU A 830 31.70 -24.99 -12.15
C LEU A 830 33.16 -24.55 -11.93
N TYR A 831 33.98 -24.51 -12.99
CA TYR A 831 35.35 -23.99 -12.93
C TYR A 831 35.39 -22.46 -12.94
N GLU A 832 34.51 -21.83 -13.70
CA GLU A 832 34.30 -20.37 -13.70
C GLU A 832 33.95 -19.88 -12.28
N VAL A 833 32.93 -20.46 -11.65
CA VAL A 833 32.51 -20.13 -10.28
C VAL A 833 33.62 -20.40 -9.26
N TYR A 834 34.39 -21.48 -9.40
CA TYR A 834 35.54 -21.75 -8.53
C TYR A 834 36.62 -20.66 -8.64
N ILE A 835 36.94 -20.23 -9.87
CA ILE A 835 37.92 -19.15 -10.13
C ILE A 835 37.40 -17.80 -9.62
N GLN A 836 36.12 -17.47 -9.84
CA GLN A 836 35.52 -16.25 -9.30
C GLN A 836 35.56 -16.22 -7.76
N ASN A 837 35.32 -17.36 -7.09
CA ASN A 837 35.46 -17.47 -5.62
C ASN A 837 36.91 -17.25 -5.17
N LEU A 838 37.89 -17.85 -5.84
CA LEU A 838 39.31 -17.66 -5.51
C LEU A 838 39.77 -16.20 -5.71
N MET A 839 39.28 -15.53 -6.75
CA MET A 839 39.52 -14.09 -6.99
C MET A 839 38.91 -13.23 -5.89
N GLN A 840 37.64 -13.45 -5.50
CA GLN A 840 36.99 -12.74 -4.40
C GLN A 840 37.70 -12.97 -3.04
N LEU A 841 38.25 -14.17 -2.82
CA LEU A 841 39.07 -14.49 -1.64
C LEU A 841 40.53 -13.97 -1.74
N LYS A 842 40.88 -13.26 -2.82
CA LYS A 842 42.22 -12.72 -3.14
C LYS A 842 43.33 -13.79 -3.13
N GLN A 843 43.00 -15.04 -3.50
CA GLN A 843 43.90 -16.21 -3.55
C GLN A 843 44.57 -16.38 -4.94
N TYR A 844 45.22 -15.33 -5.44
CA TYR A 844 45.66 -15.23 -6.84
C TYR A 844 46.63 -16.35 -7.31
N GLU A 845 47.51 -16.86 -6.46
CA GLU A 845 48.37 -18.01 -6.84
C GLU A 845 47.61 -19.35 -6.91
N ASP A 846 46.44 -19.47 -6.28
CA ASP A 846 45.58 -20.63 -6.44
C ASP A 846 44.65 -20.48 -7.66
N VAL A 847 44.29 -19.25 -8.04
CA VAL A 847 43.64 -18.93 -9.33
C VAL A 847 44.51 -19.40 -10.49
N LYS A 848 45.79 -19.03 -10.51
CA LYS A 848 46.74 -19.43 -11.56
C LYS A 848 46.83 -20.94 -11.73
N LYS A 849 46.99 -21.69 -10.62
CA LYS A 849 47.00 -23.17 -10.62
C LYS A 849 45.67 -23.78 -11.07
N ALA A 850 44.54 -23.14 -10.75
CA ALA A 850 43.22 -23.59 -11.18
C ALA A 850 43.04 -23.43 -12.70
N VAL A 851 43.43 -22.27 -13.25
CA VAL A 851 43.45 -22.00 -14.69
C VAL A 851 44.37 -22.98 -15.42
N GLU A 852 45.65 -23.07 -15.05
CA GLU A 852 46.61 -24.03 -15.63
C GLU A 852 46.08 -25.48 -15.59
N GLY A 853 45.49 -25.87 -14.46
CA GLY A 853 44.95 -27.21 -14.25
C GLY A 853 43.73 -27.53 -15.10
N TYR A 854 42.93 -26.53 -15.47
CA TYR A 854 41.74 -26.69 -16.31
C TYR A 854 42.09 -26.63 -17.80
N LEU A 855 42.98 -25.71 -18.20
CA LEU A 855 43.48 -25.61 -19.57
C LEU A 855 44.28 -26.84 -20.04
N ALA A 856 44.81 -27.64 -19.12
CA ALA A 856 45.44 -28.91 -19.43
C ALA A 856 44.44 -30.05 -19.75
N VAL A 857 43.12 -29.84 -19.57
CA VAL A 857 42.09 -30.91 -19.70
C VAL A 857 40.85 -30.55 -20.51
N THR A 858 40.63 -29.29 -20.91
CA THR A 858 39.49 -28.88 -21.77
C THR A 858 39.89 -28.01 -22.96
N PRO A 859 39.26 -28.16 -24.15
CA PRO A 859 39.44 -27.30 -25.31
C PRO A 859 38.30 -26.28 -25.52
N ASP A 860 37.39 -26.08 -24.56
CA ASP A 860 36.17 -25.26 -24.73
C ASP A 860 36.46 -23.78 -25.09
N PRO A 861 36.14 -23.31 -26.32
CA PRO A 861 36.42 -21.94 -26.75
C PRO A 861 35.71 -20.84 -25.95
N LEU A 862 34.53 -21.12 -25.39
CA LEU A 862 33.67 -20.07 -24.82
C LEU A 862 34.19 -19.54 -23.48
N ILE A 863 34.79 -20.41 -22.67
CA ILE A 863 35.24 -20.08 -21.31
C ILE A 863 36.74 -19.71 -21.28
N ILE A 864 37.48 -20.06 -22.34
CA ILE A 864 38.90 -19.75 -22.54
C ILE A 864 39.25 -18.25 -22.42
N GLY A 865 38.36 -17.34 -22.83
CA GLY A 865 38.59 -15.89 -22.68
C GLY A 865 38.66 -15.47 -21.20
N PHE A 866 37.60 -15.80 -20.44
CA PHE A 866 37.51 -15.56 -19.00
C PHE A 866 38.70 -16.14 -18.22
N LEU A 867 39.15 -17.34 -18.57
CA LEU A 867 40.30 -17.99 -17.93
C LEU A 867 41.60 -17.20 -18.12
N LEU A 868 41.82 -16.60 -19.30
CA LEU A 868 43.01 -15.79 -19.54
C LEU A 868 42.92 -14.43 -18.83
N GLU A 869 41.75 -13.80 -18.82
CA GLU A 869 41.51 -12.55 -18.11
C GLU A 869 41.79 -12.70 -16.61
N ALA A 870 41.23 -13.74 -15.98
CA ALA A 870 41.47 -14.05 -14.57
C ALA A 870 42.96 -14.39 -14.28
N TYR A 871 43.66 -15.06 -15.21
CA TYR A 871 45.10 -15.32 -15.06
C TYR A 871 45.92 -14.03 -15.17
N ILE A 872 45.63 -13.16 -16.14
CA ILE A 872 46.32 -11.87 -16.30
C ILE A 872 46.06 -10.97 -15.09
N GLU A 873 44.82 -10.91 -14.59
CA GLU A 873 44.50 -10.15 -13.38
C GLU A 873 45.25 -10.71 -12.16
N ALA A 874 45.30 -12.04 -11.99
CA ALA A 874 46.08 -12.67 -10.93
C ALA A 874 47.57 -12.28 -10.99
N GLU A 875 48.21 -12.30 -12.18
CA GLU A 875 49.61 -11.87 -12.33
C GLU A 875 49.81 -10.36 -12.09
N LEU A 876 48.81 -9.51 -12.39
CA LEU A 876 48.84 -8.07 -12.08
C LEU A 876 48.69 -7.80 -10.57
N MET A 877 47.83 -8.56 -9.88
CA MET A 877 47.62 -8.46 -8.43
C MET A 877 48.80 -9.05 -7.63
N LEU A 878 49.54 -10.00 -8.21
CA LEU A 878 50.80 -10.55 -7.69
C LEU A 878 52.05 -9.75 -8.09
N GLU A 879 51.89 -8.67 -8.84
CA GLU A 879 52.96 -7.80 -9.35
C GLU A 879 54.00 -8.49 -10.26
N ASN A 880 53.61 -9.61 -10.89
CA ASN A 880 54.40 -10.30 -11.94
C ASN A 880 54.25 -9.56 -13.29
N LEU A 881 54.58 -8.27 -13.29
CA LEU A 881 54.22 -7.31 -14.34
C LEU A 881 54.81 -7.66 -15.72
N ASP A 882 55.99 -8.29 -15.79
CA ASP A 882 56.55 -8.77 -17.06
C ASP A 882 55.74 -9.93 -17.66
N THR A 883 55.25 -10.86 -16.85
CA THR A 883 54.38 -11.96 -17.31
C THR A 883 53.03 -11.43 -17.76
N ALA A 884 52.41 -10.56 -16.94
CA ALA A 884 51.15 -9.92 -17.29
C ALA A 884 51.26 -9.11 -18.60
N LYS A 885 52.36 -8.37 -18.79
CA LYS A 885 52.65 -7.66 -20.03
C LYS A 885 52.77 -8.61 -21.22
N LEU A 886 53.56 -9.69 -21.10
CA LEU A 886 53.75 -10.66 -22.19
C LEU A 886 52.43 -11.31 -22.63
N LEU A 887 51.50 -11.53 -21.70
CA LEU A 887 50.15 -12.01 -22.00
C LEU A 887 49.26 -10.92 -22.63
N LEU A 888 49.30 -9.68 -22.14
CA LEU A 888 48.57 -8.55 -22.75
C LEU A 888 49.06 -8.20 -24.17
N ASP A 889 50.37 -8.27 -24.41
CA ASP A 889 50.99 -8.15 -25.74
C ASP A 889 50.65 -9.37 -26.62
N ALA A 890 50.43 -10.57 -26.04
CA ALA A 890 49.94 -11.73 -26.77
C ALA A 890 48.49 -11.58 -27.26
N LEU A 891 47.62 -10.91 -26.49
CA LEU A 891 46.24 -10.60 -26.90
C LEU A 891 46.17 -9.63 -28.10
N ASP A 892 47.09 -8.68 -28.23
CA ASP A 892 47.11 -7.73 -29.37
C ASP A 892 47.66 -8.34 -30.68
N ALA A 893 48.46 -9.41 -30.61
CA ALA A 893 49.09 -10.02 -31.79
C ALA A 893 49.11 -11.57 -31.75
N PRO A 894 47.96 -12.24 -31.56
CA PRO A 894 47.92 -13.67 -31.21
C PRO A 894 48.61 -14.62 -32.20
N GLU A 895 48.52 -14.38 -33.50
CA GLU A 895 49.18 -15.23 -34.52
C GLU A 895 50.71 -15.13 -34.52
N LYS A 896 51.27 -14.10 -33.89
CA LYS A 896 52.73 -13.91 -33.74
C LYS A 896 53.23 -14.36 -32.37
N ASN A 897 52.34 -14.37 -31.37
CA ASN A 897 52.68 -14.55 -29.96
C ASN A 897 52.25 -15.92 -29.39
N THR A 898 51.83 -16.88 -30.23
CA THR A 898 51.55 -18.27 -29.80
C THR A 898 52.71 -18.88 -29.01
N THR A 899 53.97 -18.59 -29.37
CA THR A 899 55.18 -19.04 -28.68
C THR A 899 55.34 -18.48 -27.24
N ILE A 900 54.61 -17.41 -26.89
CA ILE A 900 54.53 -16.91 -25.52
C ILE A 900 53.52 -17.75 -24.73
N LEU A 901 52.31 -17.95 -25.28
CA LEU A 901 51.27 -18.78 -24.67
C LEU A 901 51.73 -20.24 -24.48
N GLU A 902 52.46 -20.80 -25.45
CA GLU A 902 53.08 -22.14 -25.35
C GLU A 902 54.18 -22.24 -24.28
N LYS A 903 54.74 -21.12 -23.82
CA LYS A 903 55.72 -21.09 -22.72
C LYS A 903 55.07 -20.87 -21.36
N THR A 904 54.03 -20.04 -21.28
CA THR A 904 53.27 -19.83 -20.04
C THR A 904 52.40 -21.04 -19.71
N PHE A 905 51.80 -21.68 -20.72
CA PHE A 905 50.90 -22.83 -20.57
C PHE A 905 51.44 -24.08 -21.30
N PRO A 906 52.61 -24.63 -20.90
CA PRO A 906 53.31 -25.68 -21.65
C PRO A 906 52.59 -27.04 -21.68
N ASN A 907 51.53 -27.20 -20.89
CA ASN A 907 50.69 -28.40 -20.82
C ASN A 907 49.37 -28.29 -21.61
N THR A 908 49.12 -27.15 -22.27
CA THR A 908 47.90 -26.90 -23.06
C THR A 908 48.18 -27.12 -24.54
N ASP A 909 47.24 -27.71 -25.29
CA ASP A 909 47.48 -28.04 -26.69
C ASP A 909 47.48 -26.81 -27.62
N LYS A 910 48.21 -26.93 -28.73
CA LYS A 910 48.42 -25.84 -29.71
C LYS A 910 47.17 -25.38 -30.45
N LEU A 911 46.11 -26.19 -30.48
CA LEU A 911 44.85 -25.88 -31.16
C LEU A 911 43.96 -25.07 -30.21
N THR A 912 43.88 -25.49 -28.95
CA THR A 912 43.31 -24.73 -27.82
C THR A 912 43.99 -23.37 -27.68
N LEU A 913 45.33 -23.31 -27.56
CA LEU A 913 46.10 -22.04 -27.49
C LEU A 913 45.96 -21.15 -28.73
N LYS A 914 45.55 -21.69 -29.88
CA LYS A 914 45.22 -20.91 -31.08
C LYS A 914 43.77 -20.39 -31.06
N SER A 915 42.88 -21.05 -30.32
CA SER A 915 41.49 -20.62 -30.10
C SER A 915 41.42 -19.38 -29.20
N PHE A 916 42.19 -19.35 -28.10
CA PHE A 916 42.47 -18.15 -27.27
C PHE A 916 42.67 -16.90 -28.14
N GLY A 917 43.60 -17.02 -29.09
CA GLY A 917 44.00 -15.97 -30.02
C GLY A 917 43.05 -15.71 -31.20
N SER A 918 41.86 -16.31 -31.21
CA SER A 918 40.82 -16.06 -32.22
C SER A 918 39.60 -15.35 -31.61
N HIS A 919 39.17 -15.74 -30.40
CA HIS A 919 38.00 -15.14 -29.74
C HIS A 919 38.25 -13.69 -29.29
N LEU A 920 39.39 -13.38 -28.68
CA LEU A 920 39.71 -12.05 -28.17
C LEU A 920 40.16 -11.04 -29.26
N ARG A 921 39.75 -11.25 -30.53
CA ARG A 921 40.04 -10.32 -31.64
C ARG A 921 38.99 -9.23 -31.81
N SER A 922 38.89 -8.36 -30.83
CA SER A 922 38.47 -6.99 -31.06
C SER A 922 39.39 -6.02 -30.32
N ARG A 923 39.61 -4.83 -30.89
CA ARG A 923 40.28 -3.71 -30.17
C ARG A 923 39.32 -2.97 -29.23
N ASP A 924 38.09 -3.46 -29.15
CA ASP A 924 36.93 -2.83 -28.52
C ASP A 924 36.36 -3.67 -27.38
N ASP A 925 37.10 -4.70 -26.94
CA ASP A 925 36.79 -5.48 -25.76
C ASP A 925 37.08 -4.69 -24.48
N GLU A 926 36.04 -4.44 -23.68
CA GLU A 926 36.08 -3.57 -22.51
C GLU A 926 37.00 -4.16 -21.41
N ASN A 927 37.02 -5.48 -21.22
CA ASN A 927 37.83 -6.16 -20.20
C ASN A 927 39.33 -6.10 -20.54
N VAL A 928 39.69 -6.37 -21.80
CA VAL A 928 41.10 -6.31 -22.24
C VAL A 928 41.64 -4.86 -22.18
N ARG A 929 40.81 -3.85 -22.44
CA ARG A 929 41.16 -2.43 -22.25
C ARG A 929 41.42 -2.08 -20.78
N LEU A 930 40.61 -2.65 -19.89
CA LEU A 930 40.69 -2.45 -18.45
C LEU A 930 41.97 -3.08 -17.86
N LEU A 931 42.34 -4.31 -18.24
CA LEU A 931 43.58 -4.94 -17.79
C LEU A 931 44.84 -4.20 -18.29
N LYS A 932 44.82 -3.66 -19.51
CA LYS A 932 45.92 -2.79 -20.00
C LYS A 932 46.00 -1.48 -19.21
N THR A 933 44.86 -0.92 -18.82
CA THR A 933 44.78 0.28 -17.98
C THR A 933 45.34 0.00 -16.58
N LEU A 934 45.00 -1.15 -15.98
CA LEU A 934 45.54 -1.62 -14.70
C LEU A 934 47.05 -1.87 -14.78
N TYR A 935 47.54 -2.49 -15.85
CA TYR A 935 48.96 -2.68 -16.13
C TYR A 935 49.71 -1.34 -16.22
N TYR A 936 49.25 -0.40 -17.06
CA TYR A 936 49.92 0.90 -17.23
C TYR A 936 49.87 1.77 -15.97
N TYR A 937 48.90 1.58 -15.08
CA TYR A 937 48.95 2.13 -13.73
C TYR A 937 50.08 1.47 -12.89
N LYS A 938 50.12 0.14 -12.83
CA LYS A 938 51.14 -0.62 -12.06
C LYS A 938 52.58 -0.39 -12.54
N VAL A 939 52.82 -0.11 -13.83
CA VAL A 939 54.15 0.28 -14.36
C VAL A 939 54.36 1.80 -14.45
N ASP A 940 53.55 2.58 -13.74
CA ASP A 940 53.73 4.03 -13.52
C ASP A 940 53.80 4.87 -14.82
N GLN A 941 53.01 4.46 -15.83
CA GLN A 941 52.87 5.13 -17.13
C GLN A 941 51.38 5.40 -17.47
N PRO A 942 50.65 6.12 -16.59
CA PRO A 942 49.21 6.33 -16.72
C PRO A 942 48.81 7.18 -17.95
N GLU A 943 49.77 7.81 -18.62
CA GLU A 943 49.57 8.47 -19.93
C GLU A 943 49.42 7.49 -21.11
N LYS A 944 49.67 6.18 -20.89
CA LYS A 944 49.48 5.10 -21.87
C LYS A 944 48.24 4.24 -21.60
N ALA A 945 47.59 4.44 -20.45
CA ALA A 945 46.28 3.87 -20.17
C ALA A 945 45.27 4.29 -21.26
N LEU A 946 44.35 3.38 -21.62
CA LEU A 946 43.39 3.63 -22.68
C LEU A 946 42.25 4.54 -22.19
N GLU A 947 41.72 5.37 -23.08
CA GLU A 947 40.71 6.40 -22.74
C GLU A 947 39.32 5.78 -22.55
N LEU A 948 39.10 5.09 -21.43
CA LEU A 948 37.79 4.53 -21.04
C LEU A 948 36.70 5.60 -20.97
N THR A 949 35.49 5.24 -21.39
CA THR A 949 34.30 6.09 -21.38
C THR A 949 33.57 6.05 -20.03
N PRO A 950 32.70 7.03 -19.74
CA PRO A 950 31.87 7.02 -18.52
C PRO A 950 30.88 5.86 -18.44
N ALA A 951 30.60 5.14 -19.54
CA ALA A 951 29.73 3.97 -19.54
C ALA A 951 30.48 2.72 -19.06
N GLU A 952 31.61 2.40 -19.70
CA GLU A 952 32.53 1.30 -19.30
C GLU A 952 32.82 1.36 -17.77
N ILE A 953 33.15 2.56 -17.25
CA ILE A 953 33.42 2.79 -15.82
C ILE A 953 32.23 2.44 -14.90
N VAL A 954 30.99 2.67 -15.34
CA VAL A 954 29.78 2.39 -14.55
C VAL A 954 29.36 0.92 -14.67
N THR A 955 29.52 0.31 -15.84
CA THR A 955 29.28 -1.14 -16.04
C THR A 955 30.17 -1.97 -15.12
N CYS A 956 31.47 -1.64 -15.06
CA CYS A 956 32.44 -2.34 -14.20
C CYS A 956 32.04 -2.31 -12.72
N ALA A 957 31.50 -1.19 -12.22
CA ALA A 957 31.05 -1.05 -10.83
C ALA A 957 29.83 -1.93 -10.46
N SER A 958 29.30 -2.72 -11.40
CA SER A 958 28.12 -3.58 -11.22
C SER A 958 28.35 -5.09 -11.47
N MET A 959 29.55 -5.52 -11.86
CA MET A 959 29.84 -6.93 -12.15
C MET A 959 30.43 -7.69 -10.93
N PRO A 960 29.98 -8.92 -10.59
CA PRO A 960 30.39 -9.61 -9.36
C PRO A 960 31.85 -10.10 -9.32
N CYS A 961 32.44 -10.35 -10.49
CA CYS A 961 33.80 -10.85 -10.65
C CYS A 961 34.83 -9.73 -10.81
N TRP A 962 34.43 -8.55 -11.30
CA TRP A 962 35.28 -7.37 -11.46
C TRP A 962 34.80 -6.25 -10.53
N GLN A 963 34.97 -6.43 -9.22
CA GLN A 963 35.04 -5.27 -8.33
C GLN A 963 36.34 -4.51 -8.64
N VAL A 964 36.32 -3.66 -9.67
CA VAL A 964 37.42 -2.76 -10.04
C VAL A 964 37.70 -1.87 -8.83
N ASP A 965 38.74 -2.24 -8.11
CA ASP A 965 38.66 -2.11 -6.67
C ASP A 965 38.87 -0.64 -6.23
N LEU A 966 37.81 -0.04 -5.66
CA LEU A 966 37.87 1.28 -5.04
C LEU A 966 38.86 1.32 -3.84
N HIS A 967 39.51 0.18 -3.52
CA HIS A 967 40.79 0.11 -2.82
C HIS A 967 41.86 1.11 -3.31
N PHE A 968 41.83 1.61 -4.55
CA PHE A 968 42.73 2.71 -4.96
C PHE A 968 42.65 3.96 -4.05
N LEU A 969 41.52 4.18 -3.35
CA LEU A 969 41.38 5.23 -2.32
C LEU A 969 41.50 4.70 -0.88
N LYS A 970 41.56 3.37 -0.70
CA LYS A 970 41.54 2.68 0.61
C LYS A 970 42.92 2.14 1.02
N HIS A 971 43.88 2.06 0.11
CA HIS A 971 45.25 1.57 0.33
C HIS A 971 46.34 2.56 -0.10
N ALA A 972 46.00 3.82 -0.41
CA ALA A 972 47.01 4.87 -0.58
C ALA A 972 47.66 5.19 0.79
N GLU A 973 48.82 4.60 1.06
CA GLU A 973 49.52 4.73 2.35
C GLU A 973 50.43 5.98 2.44
N ASP A 974 50.78 6.61 1.30
CA ASP A 974 51.55 7.87 1.26
C ASP A 974 50.88 9.03 0.48
N GLU A 975 51.39 10.26 0.64
CA GLU A 975 50.81 11.47 0.05
C GLU A 975 50.92 11.53 -1.49
N GLY A 976 51.84 10.79 -2.10
CA GLY A 976 52.19 10.86 -3.53
C GLY A 976 51.24 10.07 -4.44
N GLU A 977 50.76 8.90 -3.99
CA GLU A 977 49.74 8.14 -4.74
C GLU A 977 48.44 8.93 -4.88
N VAL A 978 48.02 9.62 -3.81
CA VAL A 978 46.80 10.46 -3.80
C VAL A 978 46.91 11.61 -4.81
N GLU A 979 48.10 12.22 -4.95
CA GLU A 979 48.34 13.31 -5.90
C GLU A 979 48.39 12.82 -7.37
N ARG A 980 48.89 11.59 -7.60
CA ARG A 980 48.84 10.91 -8.91
C ARG A 980 47.42 10.56 -9.33
N LEU A 981 46.64 9.92 -8.45
CA LEU A 981 45.24 9.55 -8.70
C LEU A 981 44.36 10.79 -8.97
N SER A 982 44.53 11.85 -8.18
CA SER A 982 43.85 13.13 -8.40
C SER A 982 44.16 13.72 -9.79
N SER A 983 45.44 13.66 -10.21
CA SER A 983 45.89 14.14 -11.52
C SER A 983 45.38 13.29 -12.70
N TYR A 984 45.09 12.00 -12.48
CA TYR A 984 44.43 11.14 -13.47
C TYR A 984 42.94 11.51 -13.63
N ILE A 985 42.24 11.72 -12.51
CA ILE A 985 40.81 12.10 -12.51
C ILE A 985 40.58 13.47 -13.18
N GLU A 986 41.45 14.46 -12.98
CA GLU A 986 41.31 15.75 -13.68
C GLU A 986 41.41 15.63 -15.22
N ARG A 987 42.16 14.65 -15.75
CA ARG A 987 42.30 14.45 -17.21
C ARG A 987 41.06 13.85 -17.87
N LEU A 988 40.25 13.07 -17.14
CA LEU A 988 39.00 12.50 -17.64
C LEU A 988 37.85 13.52 -17.70
N LYS A 989 37.94 14.58 -16.87
CA LYS A 989 36.89 15.60 -16.67
C LYS A 989 36.26 16.17 -17.98
N PRO A 990 37.02 16.54 -19.03
CA PRO A 990 36.44 17.21 -20.22
C PRO A 990 35.56 16.33 -21.12
N ARG A 991 35.49 15.01 -20.91
CA ARG A 991 34.67 14.10 -21.72
C ARG A 991 33.33 13.72 -21.06
N LEU A 992 33.20 13.92 -19.75
CA LEU A 992 31.96 13.69 -18.98
C LEU A 992 30.82 14.67 -19.32
N ASP A 993 31.15 15.81 -19.93
CA ASP A 993 30.22 16.92 -20.20
C ASP A 993 29.58 16.91 -21.61
N ARG A 994 29.70 15.83 -22.40
CA ARG A 994 29.07 15.75 -23.74
C ARG A 994 27.63 15.20 -23.67
N PRO A 995 26.59 15.96 -24.05
CA PRO A 995 25.20 15.54 -23.88
C PRO A 995 24.65 14.79 -25.12
N ARG A 996 24.50 13.46 -25.04
CA ARG A 996 23.63 12.70 -25.96
C ARG A 996 22.93 11.51 -25.27
N ALA A 997 21.60 11.51 -25.37
CA ALA A 997 20.65 10.44 -25.02
C ALA A 997 20.53 10.04 -23.53
N TRP A 998 19.43 9.33 -23.24
CA TRP A 998 19.04 8.72 -21.96
C TRP A 998 18.81 9.69 -20.77
N GLN A 999 17.54 10.06 -20.58
CA GLN A 999 17.04 10.61 -19.32
C GLN A 999 16.34 9.50 -18.53
N SER A 1000 16.83 9.20 -17.33
CA SER A 1000 16.10 8.47 -16.31
C SER A 1000 16.37 9.10 -14.93
N ASP A 1001 15.31 9.58 -14.28
CA ASP A 1001 15.43 10.34 -13.04
C ASP A 1001 15.59 9.41 -11.83
N LYS A 1002 16.85 9.21 -11.37
CA LYS A 1002 17.15 9.04 -9.92
C LYS A 1002 18.62 9.05 -9.44
N TRP A 1003 19.59 9.50 -10.24
CA TRP A 1003 20.96 9.71 -9.74
C TRP A 1003 21.39 11.18 -9.86
N HIS A 1004 21.64 11.82 -8.72
CA HIS A 1004 22.24 13.17 -8.70
C HIS A 1004 23.71 13.09 -9.12
N LYS A 1005 24.14 13.92 -10.07
CA LYS A 1005 25.52 13.96 -10.56
C LYS A 1005 26.48 14.52 -9.50
N HIS A 1006 26.97 13.65 -8.62
CA HIS A 1006 27.98 13.96 -7.62
C HIS A 1006 29.12 12.93 -7.70
N LEU A 1007 30.33 13.42 -7.96
CA LEU A 1007 31.55 12.62 -7.83
C LEU A 1007 31.85 12.51 -6.33
N VAL A 1008 31.60 11.33 -5.74
CA VAL A 1008 31.84 11.07 -4.31
C VAL A 1008 33.28 10.62 -4.13
N LEU A 1009 34.01 11.28 -3.24
CA LEU A 1009 35.34 10.90 -2.81
C LEU A 1009 35.26 10.39 -1.37
N THR A 1010 35.55 9.11 -1.16
CA THR A 1010 35.64 8.51 0.17
C THR A 1010 37.09 8.48 0.60
N LEU A 1011 37.42 9.10 1.74
CA LEU A 1011 38.77 9.15 2.30
C LEU A 1011 38.77 8.61 3.74
N PRO A 1012 39.74 7.74 4.11
CA PRO A 1012 39.88 7.30 5.50
C PRO A 1012 40.26 8.46 6.44
N ALA A 1013 39.94 8.31 7.73
CA ALA A 1013 40.15 9.36 8.73
C ALA A 1013 41.62 9.79 8.90
N LYS A 1014 42.60 8.87 8.81
CA LYS A 1014 44.04 9.18 8.98
C LYS A 1014 44.58 10.17 7.91
N PRO A 1015 44.41 9.93 6.59
CA PRO A 1015 44.74 10.92 5.56
C PRO A 1015 44.07 12.28 5.76
N LEU A 1016 42.77 12.30 6.13
CA LEU A 1016 42.02 13.54 6.35
C LEU A 1016 42.63 14.37 7.49
N ASP A 1017 43.01 13.72 8.58
CA ASP A 1017 43.58 14.34 9.77
C ASP A 1017 45.00 14.92 9.51
N ALA A 1018 45.78 14.34 8.59
CA ALA A 1018 47.01 14.94 8.08
C ALA A 1018 46.74 16.17 7.20
N LEU A 1019 45.78 16.05 6.27
CA LEU A 1019 45.40 17.11 5.31
C LEU A 1019 44.89 18.38 6.03
N LEU A 1020 44.15 18.21 7.14
CA LEU A 1020 43.63 19.29 7.98
C LEU A 1020 44.71 19.99 8.85
N LYS A 1021 45.83 19.32 9.13
CA LYS A 1021 46.95 19.87 9.93
C LYS A 1021 47.92 20.73 9.11
N ARG A 1022 47.83 20.70 7.77
CA ARG A 1022 48.66 21.53 6.88
C ARG A 1022 48.30 23.03 7.03
N LYS A 1023 49.25 23.85 7.49
CA LYS A 1023 49.11 25.33 7.52
C LYS A 1023 49.22 26.01 6.13
N GLY A 1024 49.22 25.23 5.05
CA GLY A 1024 49.16 25.70 3.67
C GLY A 1024 47.88 25.21 2.99
N LYS A 1025 47.21 26.10 2.24
CA LYS A 1025 45.83 25.88 1.73
C LYS A 1025 45.67 24.56 0.95
N PRO A 1026 44.80 23.64 1.38
CA PRO A 1026 44.46 22.46 0.58
C PRO A 1026 43.70 22.84 -0.70
N LYS A 1027 44.02 22.19 -1.82
CA LYS A 1027 43.19 22.21 -3.04
C LYS A 1027 42.08 21.16 -2.92
N PHE A 1028 40.92 21.54 -2.40
CA PHE A 1028 39.73 20.69 -2.48
C PHE A 1028 39.17 20.67 -3.91
N LEU A 1029 38.79 19.48 -4.39
CA LEU A 1029 38.21 19.27 -5.71
C LEU A 1029 36.81 19.94 -5.80
N TYR A 1030 36.55 20.61 -6.93
CA TYR A 1030 35.42 21.51 -7.09
C TYR A 1030 34.48 21.11 -8.24
N SER A 1031 33.17 21.22 -7.96
CA SER A 1031 32.08 21.08 -8.92
C SER A 1031 31.39 22.43 -9.20
N GLN A 1032 31.32 22.75 -10.49
CA GLN A 1032 30.46 23.74 -11.14
C GLN A 1032 29.53 22.93 -12.08
N GLU A 1033 28.31 23.31 -12.46
CA GLU A 1033 27.50 24.52 -12.21
C GLU A 1033 26.05 24.12 -11.81
N GLY A 1034 25.21 25.07 -11.38
CA GLY A 1034 23.77 24.81 -11.21
C GLY A 1034 23.04 25.55 -10.08
N THR A 1035 23.04 26.89 -10.09
CA THR A 1035 22.11 27.73 -9.29
C THR A 1035 22.04 27.49 -7.76
N GLY A 1036 23.11 27.83 -7.01
CA GLY A 1036 22.95 28.17 -5.58
C GLY A 1036 24.16 27.91 -4.69
N ASN A 1037 24.87 28.96 -4.28
CA ASN A 1037 26.11 28.93 -3.50
C ASN A 1037 26.08 27.99 -2.27
N ARG A 1038 26.50 26.73 -2.46
CA ARG A 1038 26.61 25.69 -1.43
C ARG A 1038 27.97 24.99 -1.50
N ILE A 1039 28.44 24.56 -0.33
CA ILE A 1039 29.60 23.68 -0.14
C ILE A 1039 29.11 22.48 0.69
N MET A 1040 29.53 21.27 0.36
CA MET A 1040 29.13 20.07 1.08
C MET A 1040 30.35 19.16 1.29
N LEU A 1041 30.57 18.71 2.51
CA LEU A 1041 31.69 17.86 2.91
C LEU A 1041 31.15 16.52 3.40
N SER A 1042 31.82 15.41 3.07
CA SER A 1042 31.40 14.05 3.46
C SER A 1042 32.58 13.28 4.05
N PHE A 1043 32.37 12.49 5.10
CA PHE A 1043 33.40 11.63 5.70
C PHE A 1043 32.82 10.36 6.36
N GLU A 1044 33.69 9.38 6.58
CA GLU A 1044 33.40 8.16 7.35
C GLU A 1044 34.23 8.20 8.66
N PRO A 1045 33.59 8.32 9.84
CA PRO A 1045 34.26 8.13 11.12
C PRO A 1045 34.64 6.66 11.33
N GLN A 1046 35.68 6.42 12.14
CA GLN A 1046 35.83 5.16 12.87
C GLN A 1046 35.29 5.35 14.29
N ALA A 1047 34.80 4.27 14.89
CA ALA A 1047 34.00 4.24 16.12
C ALA A 1047 34.78 4.63 17.40
N ALA A 1048 35.14 5.92 17.51
CA ALA A 1048 35.65 6.59 18.71
C ALA A 1048 35.68 8.15 18.56
N THR A 1049 34.78 8.77 17.80
CA THR A 1049 34.84 10.22 17.45
C THR A 1049 33.72 11.08 18.04
N ASP A 1050 33.27 10.75 19.25
CA ASP A 1050 32.29 11.49 20.04
C ASP A 1050 32.86 12.73 20.78
N SER A 1051 34.00 13.27 20.34
CA SER A 1051 34.55 14.50 20.94
C SER A 1051 33.94 15.75 20.32
N TYR A 1052 33.29 16.57 21.16
CA TYR A 1052 32.71 17.86 20.77
C TYR A 1052 33.73 18.76 20.05
N ASP A 1053 34.99 18.75 20.50
CA ASP A 1053 36.10 19.51 19.92
C ASP A 1053 36.40 19.15 18.46
N PHE A 1054 36.25 17.87 18.06
CA PHE A 1054 36.45 17.44 16.67
C PHE A 1054 35.39 18.03 15.76
N TRP A 1055 34.11 17.90 16.16
CA TRP A 1055 32.98 18.46 15.42
C TRP A 1055 33.00 19.98 15.37
N GLN A 1056 33.37 20.66 16.45
CA GLN A 1056 33.58 22.11 16.46
C GLN A 1056 34.72 22.51 15.52
N THR A 1057 35.87 21.83 15.56
CA THR A 1057 37.02 22.13 14.67
C THR A 1057 36.66 21.96 13.19
N LEU A 1058 35.94 20.89 12.85
CA LEU A 1058 35.50 20.61 11.48
C LEU A 1058 34.48 21.65 11.00
N TYR A 1059 33.54 22.05 11.86
CA TYR A 1059 32.56 23.09 11.60
C TYR A 1059 33.21 24.46 11.39
N GLU A 1060 34.14 24.87 12.26
CA GLU A 1060 34.88 26.12 12.12
C GLU A 1060 35.68 26.18 10.82
N LYS A 1061 36.34 25.09 10.42
CA LYS A 1061 37.06 24.99 9.13
C LYS A 1061 36.13 25.12 7.92
N ALA A 1062 34.99 24.44 7.95
CA ALA A 1062 33.99 24.52 6.88
C ALA A 1062 33.43 25.96 6.75
N LEU A 1063 33.26 26.66 7.88
CA LEU A 1063 32.76 28.02 7.95
C LEU A 1063 33.82 29.06 7.50
N GLU A 1064 35.09 28.83 7.83
CA GLU A 1064 36.25 29.58 7.29
C GLU A 1064 36.32 29.48 5.76
N ILE A 1065 36.25 28.26 5.22
CA ILE A 1065 36.26 28.00 3.77
C ILE A 1065 35.02 28.63 3.09
N ALA A 1066 33.83 28.50 3.69
CA ALA A 1066 32.61 29.12 3.17
C ALA A 1066 32.72 30.66 3.10
N ARG A 1067 33.38 31.30 4.08
CA ARG A 1067 33.67 32.74 4.09
C ARG A 1067 34.70 33.12 3.02
N GLU A 1068 35.83 32.40 2.90
CA GLU A 1068 36.84 32.66 1.85
C GLU A 1068 36.26 32.56 0.43
N LYS A 1069 35.27 31.69 0.21
CA LYS A 1069 34.72 31.38 -1.12
C LYS A 1069 33.38 32.08 -1.41
N GLY A 1070 32.84 32.90 -0.51
CA GLY A 1070 31.58 33.60 -0.70
C GLY A 1070 30.35 32.67 -0.82
N ALA A 1071 30.39 31.52 -0.14
CA ALA A 1071 29.26 30.60 -0.07
C ALA A 1071 28.11 31.19 0.77
N LYS A 1072 26.85 30.86 0.43
CA LYS A 1072 25.66 31.34 1.18
C LYS A 1072 25.12 30.33 2.18
N SER A 1073 25.51 29.06 2.04
CA SER A 1073 25.20 27.97 2.95
C SER A 1073 26.24 26.87 2.78
N PHE A 1074 26.41 26.01 3.79
CA PHE A 1074 27.26 24.82 3.70
C PHE A 1074 26.64 23.67 4.50
N GLY A 1075 27.11 22.43 4.27
CA GLY A 1075 26.68 21.24 4.99
C GLY A 1075 27.83 20.26 5.21
N ILE A 1076 27.69 19.41 6.23
CA ILE A 1076 28.63 18.36 6.60
C ILE A 1076 27.83 17.06 6.76
N ILE A 1077 28.33 15.98 6.16
CA ILE A 1077 27.73 14.64 6.18
C ILE A 1077 28.75 13.69 6.81
N GLY A 1078 28.36 13.02 7.89
CA GLY A 1078 29.02 11.81 8.36
C GLY A 1078 28.17 10.60 7.97
N ARG A 1079 28.80 9.49 7.61
CA ARG A 1079 28.11 8.19 7.48
C ARG A 1079 28.41 7.30 8.68
N ASP A 1080 27.39 6.96 9.44
CA ASP A 1080 27.40 5.77 10.31
C ASP A 1080 26.02 5.08 10.22
N ILE A 1081 25.90 3.87 10.77
CA ILE A 1081 24.78 2.95 10.53
C ILE A 1081 23.51 3.41 11.27
N GLY A 1082 22.80 4.40 10.70
CA GLY A 1082 21.44 4.76 11.11
C GLY A 1082 21.09 6.26 11.21
N VAL A 1083 21.88 7.19 10.68
CA VAL A 1083 21.54 8.63 10.68
C VAL A 1083 21.87 9.31 9.35
N ASP A 1084 20.88 9.96 8.73
CA ASP A 1084 21.04 10.67 7.45
C ASP A 1084 20.90 12.21 7.60
N MET A 1085 21.95 12.93 7.19
CA MET A 1085 22.05 14.40 7.01
C MET A 1085 21.82 15.37 8.19
N PHE A 1086 22.86 16.18 8.47
CA PHE A 1086 22.70 17.52 9.08
C PHE A 1086 22.68 18.61 7.98
N GLN A 1087 21.72 19.54 8.03
CA GLN A 1087 21.68 20.73 7.16
C GLN A 1087 21.46 22.02 7.95
N LEU A 1088 22.29 23.04 7.70
CA LEU A 1088 22.27 24.32 8.41
C LEU A 1088 22.11 25.48 7.43
N HIS A 1089 21.19 26.41 7.73
CA HIS A 1089 20.77 27.48 6.81
C HIS A 1089 21.09 28.87 7.39
N ILE A 1090 21.69 29.74 6.57
CA ILE A 1090 21.90 31.16 6.87
C ILE A 1090 21.17 31.99 5.82
N ASN A 1091 20.18 32.78 6.24
CA ASN A 1091 19.32 33.56 5.35
C ASN A 1091 19.78 35.01 5.23
N GLY A 1092 20.60 35.30 4.20
CA GLY A 1092 21.03 36.66 3.85
C GLY A 1092 20.25 37.26 2.67
N GLY A 1093 19.46 38.31 2.92
CA GLY A 1093 18.81 39.10 1.86
C GLY A 1093 19.79 39.93 1.03
N LYS A 1094 19.41 40.32 -0.20
CA LYS A 1094 20.26 41.13 -1.09
C LYS A 1094 20.45 42.57 -0.57
N TYR A 1095 21.62 42.89 0.00
CA TYR A 1095 22.23 44.23 -0.10
C TYR A 1095 23.77 44.10 -0.19
N SER A 1096 24.44 45.18 -0.56
CA SER A 1096 25.84 45.18 -1.03
C SER A 1096 26.85 45.68 0.01
N ARG A 1097 28.00 44.98 0.08
CA ARG A 1097 29.21 45.25 0.90
C ARG A 1097 29.02 45.13 2.42
N ALA A 1098 30.08 44.61 3.05
CA ALA A 1098 30.26 44.36 4.49
C ALA A 1098 29.23 43.40 5.13
N LEU A 1099 29.70 42.22 5.53
CA LEU A 1099 29.06 41.44 6.60
C LEU A 1099 29.45 42.11 7.93
N SER A 1100 28.47 42.67 8.63
CA SER A 1100 28.61 43.11 10.04
C SER A 1100 28.00 42.07 10.99
N ASP A 1101 28.31 42.19 12.28
CA ASP A 1101 28.20 41.14 13.29
C ASP A 1101 26.77 40.85 13.80
N GLN A 1102 25.76 40.85 12.91
CA GLN A 1102 24.35 40.60 13.24
C GLN A 1102 23.65 39.62 12.27
N ALA A 1103 24.38 38.66 11.71
CA ALA A 1103 23.80 37.58 10.91
C ALA A 1103 23.10 36.54 11.82
N LYS A 1104 21.76 36.56 11.88
CA LYS A 1104 20.99 35.52 12.59
C LYS A 1104 21.11 34.16 11.90
N ILE A 1105 21.50 33.15 12.68
CA ILE A 1105 21.60 31.75 12.27
C ILE A 1105 20.29 31.03 12.64
N GLU A 1106 19.71 30.24 11.73
CA GLU A 1106 18.58 29.33 12.01
C GLU A 1106 19.10 27.89 11.96
N ILE A 1107 19.39 27.32 13.12
CA ILE A 1107 19.79 25.90 13.24
C ILE A 1107 18.52 25.05 13.16
N ARG A 1108 18.50 24.07 12.26
CA ARG A 1108 17.53 22.96 12.28
C ARG A 1108 18.27 21.66 12.48
N LEU A 1109 17.95 20.99 13.58
CA LEU A 1109 18.29 19.59 13.76
C LEU A 1109 17.17 18.77 13.13
N ILE A 1110 17.54 17.82 12.29
CA ILE A 1110 16.67 16.73 11.84
C ILE A 1110 17.19 15.51 12.57
N PHE A 1111 16.30 14.81 13.27
CA PHE A 1111 16.57 13.50 13.84
C PHE A 1111 15.68 12.49 13.12
N ASP A 1112 16.18 11.27 12.92
CA ASP A 1112 15.34 10.15 12.48
C ASP A 1112 14.58 9.61 13.70
N ASP A 1113 13.27 9.37 13.55
CA ASP A 1113 12.32 9.06 14.63
C ASP A 1113 12.42 7.57 15.09
N THR A 1114 13.52 6.87 14.80
CA THR A 1114 13.58 5.38 14.75
C THR A 1114 14.41 4.67 15.85
N MET A 1115 15.08 5.36 16.78
CA MET A 1115 15.83 4.74 17.89
C MET A 1115 15.17 4.88 19.28
N ASP A 1116 15.04 3.77 20.02
CA ASP A 1116 14.51 3.71 21.40
C ASP A 1116 15.58 4.07 22.44
N TYR A 1117 15.52 5.27 23.01
CA TYR A 1117 16.45 5.73 24.04
C TYR A 1117 16.03 5.26 25.45
N LYS A 1118 16.68 4.20 25.95
CA LYS A 1118 16.67 3.85 27.38
C LYS A 1118 18.08 3.87 27.99
N GLN A 1119 18.22 4.74 28.99
CA GLN A 1119 19.31 4.79 29.97
C GLN A 1119 20.75 5.02 29.45
N ALA A 1120 21.04 6.28 29.10
CA ALA A 1120 22.33 6.89 29.42
C ALA A 1120 22.07 8.31 29.94
N GLY A 1121 22.29 8.55 31.24
CA GLY A 1121 21.89 9.79 31.90
C GLY A 1121 23.00 10.84 31.98
N GLN A 1122 23.04 11.79 31.03
CA GLN A 1122 23.77 13.06 31.19
C GLN A 1122 22.95 14.24 30.63
N ASN A 1123 23.09 15.41 31.27
CA ASN A 1123 22.28 16.59 30.99
C ASN A 1123 22.87 17.42 29.84
N TRP A 1124 22.13 17.59 28.74
CA TRP A 1124 22.45 18.59 27.72
C TRP A 1124 21.74 19.92 28.03
N LEU A 1125 22.42 20.77 28.80
CA LEU A 1125 21.98 22.14 29.09
C LEU A 1125 22.35 23.08 27.93
N LEU A 1126 21.35 23.48 27.14
CA LEU A 1126 21.50 24.54 26.13
C LEU A 1126 21.69 25.92 26.79
N HIS A 1127 22.94 26.30 27.03
CA HIS A 1127 23.30 27.67 27.38
C HIS A 1127 23.18 28.59 26.14
N PRO A 1128 22.44 29.70 26.21
CA PRO A 1128 22.46 30.71 25.17
C PRO A 1128 23.74 31.56 25.29
N VAL A 1129 24.44 31.73 24.17
CA VAL A 1129 25.51 32.72 23.98
C VAL A 1129 25.13 33.56 22.75
N ASN A 1130 25.42 34.87 22.79
CA ASN A 1130 24.96 35.89 21.82
C ASN A 1130 25.46 35.65 20.39
#